data_AF-A0A6P7NAP5-F1
#
_entry.id   AF-A0A6P7NAP5-F1
#
_cell.length_a   1.000
_cell.length_b   1.000
_cell.length_c   1.000
_cell.angle_alpha   90.00
_cell.angle_beta   90.00
_cell.angle_gamma   90.00
#
_symmetry.space_group_name_H-M   'P 1'
#
loop_
_entity.id
_entity.type
_entity.pdbx_description
1 polymer ?
#
loop_
_entity_poly.entity_id
_entity_poly.type
_entity_poly.pdbx_seq_one_letter_code
_entity_poly.pdbx_strand_id
1 'polypeptide(L)'
;MSKHEDAWERLDTEFDHFLLDMKPYVLKHSDKAERQRCAMWIKKLCDPATCGSDLMGRRNRNIYARLLLQMLKRGVLEGPFTNKPQPGSLNTLPAYMSIYFDEPLSGRFEERGSTDLPDWVTGELGGHADDSLTEGLLKDRASTTQRPARQRRRLYEENTQSRPAASSPLKQSPRHDARRVDGGLGADLSADDSDLEARLNSWNLGIENPRYLREKPFPLSPIFKSSYGRKNTIADDQGPLLVQNKEVEMKIKVLEAKHQEEKLKMQQRHDVDVEKILERKNGEIEEVKIMYRAKQKELEDMIRKLERKVQSVLRESQVICESKEKQIAELKKMSDNSTDSLKNEWEKKLHAAVTEMEQEKFKLQKKHTENIQTLLDDTSDKLTKMEAEYNARSQATTKAAHELELRMKHLSVEMEKGNALRQKVTQEKGQLEIHVASLSAELQEANRRIVTLQKEKEQQTEQYEQTVQKLQAKHEIDINHLHQEHSLSAAKASEVIEEFEKTIVHLKHQLQDSEHRRQQQVRDQEIKFQKEKDELHVSYERKVLASNSDAEKEKAEAKRKIAKLEDALREMQSQLDRARESQRQTVQQTDMALEQFKKQVELTSEKAYADMKLQMEKVEEDLILTKSLREKQSKDFSQQLDALRQKYEQQMAEQRTQHEQERTRLQQQHSKEKDSLVQEHQREASSLEKQARVALQQHQQHTQEWRKRDAQIISDLEAQLQSVREELQGAHAQHKQQLVEMALLREEEKQRWFLDKEAAQDRLRSRMDQIRCDLERSHQKERDSVQEKKLDPKLLNHP
;
A
#
# COMPACT_ATOMS: atom_id res chain seq x y z
N MET A 1 -3.14 5.59 -67.75
CA MET A 1 -4.39 5.59 -66.95
C MET A 1 -4.07 5.65 -65.47
N SER A 2 -3.57 4.58 -64.81
CA SER A 2 -3.44 4.51 -63.33
C SER A 2 -3.01 5.80 -62.62
N LYS A 3 -1.96 6.51 -63.06
CA LYS A 3 -1.51 7.78 -62.44
C LYS A 3 -2.60 8.86 -62.23
N HIS A 4 -3.71 8.83 -62.96
CA HIS A 4 -4.86 9.70 -62.72
C HIS A 4 -5.88 9.09 -61.74
N GLU A 5 -6.06 7.78 -61.76
CA GLU A 5 -6.90 7.02 -60.82
C GLU A 5 -6.28 7.07 -59.40
N ASP A 6 -4.97 6.84 -59.30
CA ASP A 6 -4.15 7.01 -58.07
C ASP A 6 -4.29 8.43 -57.47
N ALA A 7 -4.46 9.45 -58.32
CA ALA A 7 -4.62 10.84 -57.91
C ALA A 7 -6.07 11.18 -57.51
N TRP A 8 -7.05 10.49 -58.08
CA TRP A 8 -8.47 10.61 -57.72
C TRP A 8 -8.76 9.94 -56.37
N GLU A 9 -8.35 8.68 -56.20
CA GLU A 9 -8.57 7.90 -54.97
C GLU A 9 -7.98 8.60 -53.74
N ARG A 10 -6.78 9.22 -53.89
CA ARG A 10 -6.16 10.02 -52.82
C ARG A 10 -6.93 11.30 -52.48
N LEU A 11 -7.55 11.97 -53.45
CA LEU A 11 -8.37 13.16 -53.19
C LEU A 11 -9.73 12.79 -52.59
N ASP A 12 -10.31 11.65 -52.94
CA ASP A 12 -11.55 11.17 -52.32
C ASP A 12 -11.28 10.68 -50.88
N THR A 13 -10.17 9.95 -50.65
CA THR A 13 -9.70 9.59 -49.31
C THR A 13 -9.47 10.82 -48.42
N GLU A 14 -8.82 11.87 -48.92
CA GLU A 14 -8.61 13.13 -48.18
C GLU A 14 -9.95 13.80 -47.80
N PHE A 15 -10.94 13.75 -48.70
CA PHE A 15 -12.27 14.32 -48.45
C PHE A 15 -13.04 13.57 -47.36
N ASP A 16 -12.99 12.24 -47.37
CA ASP A 16 -13.63 11.41 -46.34
C ASP A 16 -13.05 11.68 -44.94
N HIS A 17 -11.73 11.91 -44.85
CA HIS A 17 -11.10 12.35 -43.60
C HIS A 17 -11.68 13.70 -43.14
N PHE A 18 -11.80 14.71 -44.01
CA PHE A 18 -12.41 15.99 -43.63
C PHE A 18 -13.88 15.86 -43.21
N LEU A 19 -14.67 14.98 -43.84
CA LEU A 19 -16.06 14.73 -43.43
C LEU A 19 -16.17 14.10 -42.04
N LEU A 20 -15.32 13.11 -41.73
CA LEU A 20 -15.24 12.50 -40.40
C LEU A 20 -14.85 13.55 -39.35
N ASP A 21 -13.87 14.40 -39.66
CA ASP A 21 -13.36 15.44 -38.77
C ASP A 21 -14.40 16.55 -38.51
N MET A 22 -15.23 16.91 -39.51
CA MET A 22 -16.31 17.91 -39.36
C MET A 22 -17.44 17.44 -38.43
N LYS A 23 -17.77 16.14 -38.48
CA LYS A 23 -18.94 15.55 -37.83
C LYS A 23 -19.16 15.98 -36.37
N PRO A 24 -18.16 15.94 -35.45
CA PRO A 24 -18.35 16.41 -34.08
C PRO A 24 -18.65 17.91 -33.96
N TYR A 25 -18.06 18.76 -34.81
CA TYR A 25 -18.27 20.22 -34.74
C TYR A 25 -19.64 20.62 -35.28
N VAL A 26 -20.06 20.07 -36.43
CA VAL A 26 -21.39 20.38 -37.01
C VAL A 26 -22.51 19.90 -36.09
N LEU A 27 -22.39 18.72 -35.46
CA LEU A 27 -23.42 18.23 -34.54
C LEU A 27 -23.50 19.03 -33.23
N LYS A 28 -22.38 19.59 -32.76
CA LYS A 28 -22.32 20.44 -31.56
C LYS A 28 -22.59 21.92 -31.83
N HIS A 29 -22.68 22.36 -33.08
CA HIS A 29 -22.83 23.77 -33.45
C HIS A 29 -24.07 24.40 -32.81
N SER A 30 -23.91 25.53 -32.10
CA SER A 30 -24.97 26.13 -31.28
C SER A 30 -26.14 26.66 -32.10
N ASP A 31 -25.88 27.50 -33.11
CA ASP A 31 -26.94 27.98 -34.01
C ASP A 31 -27.44 26.86 -34.94
N LYS A 32 -28.78 26.71 -34.96
CA LYS A 32 -29.54 25.79 -35.81
C LYS A 32 -29.55 26.24 -37.28
N ALA A 33 -29.57 27.54 -37.56
CA ALA A 33 -29.56 28.04 -38.94
C ALA A 33 -28.18 27.79 -39.59
N GLU A 34 -27.10 27.97 -38.85
CA GLU A 34 -25.74 27.61 -39.27
C GLU A 34 -25.54 26.11 -39.40
N ARG A 35 -26.03 25.31 -38.45
CA ARG A 35 -26.06 23.85 -38.60
C ARG A 35 -26.75 23.41 -39.90
N GLN A 36 -27.83 24.09 -40.28
CA GLN A 36 -28.52 23.87 -41.56
C GLN A 36 -27.73 24.39 -42.77
N ARG A 37 -27.01 25.51 -42.67
CA ARG A 37 -26.08 26.00 -43.73
C ARG A 37 -24.94 25.01 -43.96
N CYS A 38 -24.28 24.54 -42.90
CA CYS A 38 -23.25 23.50 -42.98
C CYS A 38 -23.79 22.21 -43.61
N ALA A 39 -25.00 21.76 -43.24
CA ALA A 39 -25.62 20.58 -43.85
C ALA A 39 -25.90 20.77 -45.36
N MET A 40 -26.32 21.96 -45.80
CA MET A 40 -26.49 22.27 -47.24
C MET A 40 -25.15 22.30 -47.99
N TRP A 41 -24.09 22.86 -47.38
CA TRP A 41 -22.76 22.89 -47.97
C TRP A 41 -22.11 21.51 -48.03
N ILE A 42 -22.18 20.71 -46.96
CA ILE A 42 -21.73 19.31 -46.95
C ILE A 42 -22.48 18.51 -48.01
N LYS A 43 -23.81 18.67 -48.13
CA LYS A 43 -24.59 18.03 -49.19
C LYS A 43 -24.08 18.40 -50.59
N LYS A 44 -23.68 19.65 -50.85
CA LYS A 44 -23.07 20.04 -52.12
C LYS A 44 -21.68 19.40 -52.30
N LEU A 45 -20.82 19.43 -51.29
CA LEU A 45 -19.48 18.84 -51.38
C LEU A 45 -19.52 17.32 -51.63
N CYS A 46 -20.54 16.63 -51.12
CA CYS A 46 -20.81 15.21 -51.38
C CYS A 46 -21.56 14.93 -52.71
N ASP A 47 -21.94 15.95 -53.50
CA ASP A 47 -22.68 15.77 -54.76
C ASP A 47 -21.72 15.63 -55.95
N PRO A 48 -21.61 14.44 -56.58
CA PRO A 48 -20.70 14.21 -57.71
C PRO A 48 -20.99 15.13 -58.91
N ALA A 49 -22.24 15.55 -59.11
CA ALA A 49 -22.61 16.43 -60.23
C ALA A 49 -22.13 17.88 -60.04
N THR A 50 -21.85 18.31 -58.81
CA THR A 50 -21.33 19.67 -58.54
C THR A 50 -19.81 19.71 -58.34
N CYS A 51 -19.22 18.59 -57.92
CA CYS A 51 -17.77 18.42 -57.78
C CYS A 51 -17.09 17.96 -59.09
N GLY A 52 -17.84 17.34 -60.01
CA GLY A 52 -17.38 16.93 -61.34
C GLY A 52 -16.41 15.74 -61.35
N SER A 53 -16.29 15.09 -62.51
CA SER A 53 -15.31 14.01 -62.72
C SER A 53 -13.86 14.50 -62.69
N ASP A 54 -13.66 15.78 -63.00
CA ASP A 54 -12.35 16.41 -63.23
C ASP A 54 -11.52 16.62 -61.95
N LEU A 55 -10.20 16.48 -62.11
CA LEU A 55 -9.22 16.63 -61.04
C LEU A 55 -9.31 17.99 -60.32
N MET A 56 -9.61 19.07 -61.05
CA MET A 56 -9.75 20.41 -60.48
C MET A 56 -11.00 20.57 -59.61
N GLY A 57 -12.09 19.91 -59.96
CA GLY A 57 -13.33 19.97 -59.18
C GLY A 57 -13.22 19.22 -57.85
N ARG A 58 -12.58 18.03 -57.85
CA ARG A 58 -12.25 17.31 -56.60
C ARG A 58 -11.24 18.09 -55.73
N ARG A 59 -10.25 18.77 -56.33
CA ARG A 59 -9.36 19.70 -55.59
C ARG A 59 -10.16 20.85 -54.95
N ASN A 60 -11.03 21.52 -55.71
CA ASN A 60 -11.86 22.60 -55.16
C ASN A 60 -12.73 22.09 -54.00
N ARG A 61 -13.41 20.94 -54.15
CA ARG A 61 -14.16 20.27 -53.05
C ARG A 61 -13.31 20.12 -51.80
N ASN A 62 -12.09 19.60 -51.92
CA ASN A 62 -11.21 19.34 -50.77
C ASN A 62 -10.77 20.64 -50.08
N ILE A 63 -10.52 21.73 -50.82
CA ILE A 63 -10.15 23.02 -50.24
C ILE A 63 -11.35 23.68 -49.54
N TYR A 64 -12.56 23.62 -50.12
CA TYR A 64 -13.79 24.05 -49.43
C TYR A 64 -14.05 23.23 -48.17
N ALA A 65 -13.80 21.92 -48.20
CA ALA A 65 -13.95 21.05 -47.04
C ALA A 65 -12.94 21.43 -45.93
N ARG A 66 -11.66 21.60 -46.28
CA ARG A 66 -10.62 22.05 -45.35
C ARG A 66 -10.95 23.41 -44.72
N LEU A 67 -11.43 24.37 -45.51
CA LEU A 67 -11.83 25.69 -45.04
C LEU A 67 -13.03 25.64 -44.08
N LEU A 68 -14.09 24.89 -44.44
CA LEU A 68 -15.26 24.69 -43.59
C LEU A 68 -14.89 24.03 -42.25
N LEU A 69 -14.02 23.02 -42.28
CA LEU A 69 -13.51 22.36 -41.08
C LEU A 69 -12.71 23.33 -40.17
N GLN A 70 -11.91 24.22 -40.74
CA GLN A 70 -11.11 25.18 -39.99
C GLN A 70 -11.98 26.28 -39.35
N MET A 71 -13.00 26.78 -40.08
CA MET A 71 -14.01 27.69 -39.54
C MET A 71 -14.86 27.04 -38.44
N LEU A 72 -15.28 25.78 -38.62
CA LEU A 72 -15.99 25.00 -37.59
C LEU A 72 -15.14 24.74 -36.34
N LYS A 73 -13.82 24.58 -36.48
CA LYS A 73 -12.87 24.48 -35.35
C LYS A 73 -12.67 25.81 -34.61
N ARG A 74 -12.82 26.95 -35.30
CA ARG A 74 -12.81 28.31 -34.69
C ARG A 74 -14.16 28.72 -34.08
N GLY A 75 -15.25 28.05 -34.43
CA GLY A 75 -16.60 28.41 -33.98
C GLY A 75 -17.19 29.66 -34.64
N VAL A 76 -16.64 30.09 -35.78
CA VAL A 76 -17.09 31.27 -36.54
C VAL A 76 -17.15 30.89 -38.03
N LEU A 77 -18.32 31.02 -38.65
CA LEU A 77 -18.56 30.70 -40.06
C LEU A 77 -18.58 31.97 -40.90
N GLU A 78 -17.53 32.19 -41.68
CA GLU A 78 -17.41 33.34 -42.59
C GLU A 78 -17.45 32.92 -44.07
N GLY A 79 -17.33 33.90 -44.96
CA GLY A 79 -17.23 33.66 -46.39
C GLY A 79 -18.45 32.93 -46.98
N PRO A 80 -18.27 31.96 -47.90
CA PRO A 80 -19.38 31.36 -48.64
C PRO A 80 -20.36 30.57 -47.75
N PHE A 81 -19.95 30.12 -46.57
CA PHE A 81 -20.75 29.31 -45.66
C PHE A 81 -21.82 30.12 -44.90
N THR A 82 -21.70 31.44 -44.87
CA THR A 82 -22.77 32.37 -44.42
C THR A 82 -24.00 32.31 -45.31
N ASN A 83 -23.81 31.96 -46.59
CA ASN A 83 -24.85 31.92 -47.61
C ASN A 83 -25.24 30.49 -47.98
N LYS A 84 -26.37 30.33 -48.66
CA LYS A 84 -26.71 29.05 -49.30
C LYS A 84 -25.74 28.77 -50.46
N PRO A 85 -25.30 27.52 -50.67
CA PRO A 85 -24.46 27.19 -51.81
C PRO A 85 -25.18 27.50 -53.13
N GLN A 86 -24.51 28.22 -54.02
CA GLN A 86 -25.03 28.50 -55.36
C GLN A 86 -25.16 27.22 -56.20
N PRO A 87 -26.18 27.10 -57.07
CA PRO A 87 -26.29 25.98 -58.01
C PRO A 87 -25.15 26.01 -59.05
N GLY A 88 -24.82 24.85 -59.61
CA GLY A 88 -23.68 24.67 -60.52
C GLY A 88 -22.41 24.17 -59.82
N SER A 89 -21.29 24.21 -60.53
CA SER A 89 -19.99 23.69 -60.07
C SER A 89 -19.39 24.47 -58.88
N LEU A 90 -18.29 23.97 -58.32
CA LEU A 90 -17.51 24.67 -57.28
C LEU A 90 -16.49 25.62 -57.92
N ASN A 91 -16.82 26.91 -57.93
CA ASN A 91 -15.89 28.01 -58.25
C ASN A 91 -14.62 27.91 -57.41
N THR A 92 -13.48 28.36 -57.93
CA THR A 92 -12.23 28.47 -57.15
C THR A 92 -12.39 29.47 -56.01
N LEU A 93 -11.86 29.18 -54.83
CA LEU A 93 -11.90 30.10 -53.68
C LEU A 93 -11.12 31.39 -53.97
N PRO A 94 -11.64 32.57 -53.59
CA PRO A 94 -10.89 33.82 -53.67
C PRO A 94 -9.60 33.78 -52.85
N ALA A 95 -8.53 34.38 -53.36
CA ALA A 95 -7.20 34.33 -52.75
C ALA A 95 -7.17 34.80 -51.28
N TYR A 96 -8.01 35.78 -50.90
CA TYR A 96 -8.08 36.27 -49.51
C TYR A 96 -8.55 35.22 -48.49
N MET A 97 -9.11 34.08 -48.93
CA MET A 97 -9.44 32.97 -48.04
C MET A 97 -8.23 32.15 -47.59
N SER A 98 -7.03 32.36 -48.16
CA SER A 98 -5.82 31.63 -47.73
C SER A 98 -5.42 31.94 -46.29
N ILE A 99 -5.77 33.13 -45.77
CA ILE A 99 -5.51 33.55 -44.39
C ILE A 99 -6.00 32.54 -43.35
N TYR A 100 -7.06 31.78 -43.67
CA TYR A 100 -7.61 30.76 -42.79
C TYR A 100 -6.75 29.50 -42.68
N PHE A 101 -5.83 29.26 -43.62
CA PHE A 101 -4.94 28.09 -43.62
C PHE A 101 -3.60 28.35 -42.92
N ASP A 102 -3.14 29.61 -42.87
CA ASP A 102 -1.79 29.98 -42.42
C ASP A 102 -1.72 30.42 -40.93
N GLU A 103 -2.86 30.58 -40.25
CA GLU A 103 -2.92 31.11 -38.87
C GLU A 103 -2.71 30.01 -37.79
N PRO A 104 -1.73 30.14 -36.86
CA PRO A 104 -1.44 29.11 -35.86
C PRO A 104 -2.56 28.89 -34.84
N LEU A 105 -2.83 27.62 -34.50
CA LEU A 105 -3.85 27.22 -33.52
C LEU A 105 -3.38 27.39 -32.05
N SER A 106 -3.11 28.63 -31.65
CA SER A 106 -2.84 29.03 -30.25
C SER A 106 -3.82 30.12 -29.81
N GLY A 107 -5.06 29.72 -29.54
CA GLY A 107 -6.10 30.62 -29.01
C GLY A 107 -7.13 29.85 -28.19
N ARG A 108 -7.03 29.95 -26.85
CA ARG A 108 -8.15 29.57 -25.96
C ARG A 108 -9.32 30.51 -26.24
N PHE A 109 -10.49 29.96 -26.54
CA PHE A 109 -11.76 30.67 -26.38
C PHE A 109 -12.46 30.13 -25.13
N GLU A 110 -12.24 30.81 -24.01
CA GLU A 110 -13.18 30.83 -22.89
C GLU A 110 -14.15 32.01 -23.07
N GLU A 111 -15.31 31.96 -22.41
CA GLU A 111 -16.45 32.82 -22.76
C GLU A 111 -16.30 34.27 -22.27
N ARG A 112 -16.15 35.20 -23.22
CA ARG A 112 -16.70 36.58 -23.25
C ARG A 112 -17.04 37.21 -21.88
N GLY A 113 -16.12 38.04 -21.36
CA GLY A 113 -16.33 38.80 -20.12
C GLY A 113 -15.59 40.16 -20.05
N SER A 114 -16.01 41.13 -20.87
CA SER A 114 -15.79 42.59 -20.78
C SER A 114 -14.39 43.17 -20.43
N THR A 115 -13.86 44.01 -21.34
CA THR A 115 -13.07 45.25 -21.08
C THR A 115 -11.92 45.17 -20.05
N ASP A 116 -10.67 44.90 -20.49
CA ASP A 116 -9.62 45.92 -20.84
C ASP A 116 -8.58 46.05 -19.68
N LEU A 117 -7.35 46.58 -19.81
CA LEU A 117 -6.63 47.29 -20.90
C LEU A 117 -5.11 46.89 -20.86
N PRO A 118 -4.28 47.04 -21.93
CA PRO A 118 -2.90 46.50 -21.94
C PRO A 118 -1.84 47.18 -21.03
N ASP A 119 -0.78 46.40 -20.76
CA ASP A 119 0.26 46.53 -19.71
C ASP A 119 1.11 47.82 -19.64
N TRP A 120 0.91 48.79 -20.53
CA TRP A 120 1.72 50.03 -20.58
C TRP A 120 1.15 51.20 -19.74
N VAL A 121 0.00 50.98 -19.08
CA VAL A 121 -0.79 52.04 -18.41
C VAL A 121 -0.51 52.17 -16.91
N THR A 122 0.20 51.23 -16.29
CA THR A 122 0.50 51.22 -14.83
C THR A 122 2.00 51.31 -14.51
N GLY A 123 2.74 52.10 -15.29
CA GLY A 123 4.14 52.42 -15.02
C GLY A 123 4.33 53.46 -13.91
N GLU A 124 4.88 53.01 -12.78
CA GLU A 124 5.67 53.75 -11.77
C GLU A 124 5.15 55.06 -11.14
N LEU A 125 4.98 55.06 -9.79
CA LEU A 125 5.36 56.20 -8.93
C LEU A 125 5.44 55.83 -7.42
N GLY A 126 6.62 55.37 -6.95
CA GLY A 126 7.04 55.26 -5.52
C GLY A 126 6.27 54.29 -4.60
N GLY A 127 6.83 53.69 -3.55
CA GLY A 127 8.17 53.70 -2.93
C GLY A 127 8.00 53.30 -1.45
N HIS A 128 8.61 52.23 -0.92
CA HIS A 128 10.00 52.08 -0.44
C HIS A 128 10.25 50.55 -0.34
N ALA A 129 11.30 49.91 -0.85
CA ALA A 129 12.75 50.14 -0.76
C ALA A 129 13.36 49.77 0.62
N ASP A 130 13.87 48.53 0.72
CA ASP A 130 15.18 48.10 1.24
C ASP A 130 15.28 46.55 1.25
N ASP A 131 16.39 45.86 0.92
CA ASP A 131 17.49 46.19 0.00
C ASP A 131 18.24 44.92 -0.47
N SER A 132 18.99 45.02 -1.59
CA SER A 132 20.33 44.47 -1.92
C SER A 132 20.90 43.22 -1.16
N LEU A 133 21.56 42.20 -1.78
CA LEU A 133 21.94 41.90 -3.17
C LEU A 133 22.37 40.40 -3.35
N THR A 134 22.37 39.93 -4.61
CA THR A 134 23.10 38.79 -5.24
C THR A 134 23.67 37.60 -4.43
N GLU A 135 23.14 36.41 -4.73
CA GLU A 135 23.83 35.33 -5.48
C GLU A 135 25.31 34.98 -5.16
N GLY A 136 25.56 33.75 -4.67
CA GLY A 136 26.92 33.24 -4.42
C GLY A 136 26.99 31.74 -4.09
N LEU A 137 27.54 30.94 -5.01
CA LEU A 137 27.73 29.48 -4.90
C LEU A 137 28.89 29.12 -3.93
N LEU A 138 28.71 28.09 -3.05
CA LEU A 138 29.65 26.97 -2.75
C LEU A 138 29.58 26.38 -1.31
N LYS A 139 28.95 25.20 -1.22
CA LYS A 139 29.47 23.90 -0.73
C LYS A 139 30.59 23.80 0.35
N ASP A 140 30.31 22.93 1.34
CA ASP A 140 31.19 22.10 2.21
C ASP A 140 31.96 22.67 3.44
N ARG A 141 31.41 22.31 4.62
CA ARG A 141 31.98 21.33 5.60
C ARG A 141 32.85 21.81 6.80
N ALA A 142 32.59 21.13 7.93
CA ALA A 142 33.39 20.98 9.17
C ALA A 142 33.37 22.07 10.27
N SER A 143 32.53 21.83 11.28
CA SER A 143 32.90 21.67 12.71
C SER A 143 33.93 22.60 13.38
N THR A 144 33.54 23.26 14.49
CA THR A 144 34.01 22.90 15.86
C THR A 144 33.33 23.72 16.98
N THR A 145 32.72 23.00 17.93
CA THR A 145 32.55 23.25 19.38
C THR A 145 32.81 24.65 19.99
N GLN A 146 31.81 25.20 20.70
CA GLN A 146 31.93 25.55 22.14
C GLN A 146 30.57 25.79 22.83
N ARG A 147 30.54 25.72 24.18
CA ARG A 147 29.34 25.84 25.03
C ARG A 147 29.69 26.50 26.37
N PRO A 148 28.86 27.43 26.89
CA PRO A 148 28.29 27.26 28.24
C PRO A 148 26.79 27.67 28.28
N ALA A 149 25.83 26.89 28.81
CA ALA A 149 25.66 26.28 30.15
C ALA A 149 24.91 27.17 31.17
N ARG A 150 24.12 26.51 32.05
CA ARG A 150 23.08 27.02 33.01
C ARG A 150 21.66 27.11 32.38
N GLN A 151 20.57 26.71 33.05
CA GLN A 151 20.41 26.10 34.39
C GLN A 151 19.03 25.39 34.54
N ARG A 152 19.00 24.18 35.14
CA ARG A 152 17.87 23.49 35.86
C ARG A 152 16.53 23.30 35.08
N ARG A 153 15.81 22.18 35.17
CA ARG A 153 15.63 21.16 36.23
C ARG A 153 15.63 19.71 35.68
N ARG A 154 15.85 18.74 36.58
CA ARG A 154 15.54 17.28 36.44
C ARG A 154 14.08 17.01 36.93
N LEU A 155 13.46 15.83 36.95
CA LEU A 155 13.76 14.39 36.65
C LEU A 155 12.52 13.85 35.87
N TYR A 156 12.48 12.67 35.25
CA TYR A 156 12.87 11.33 35.71
C TYR A 156 13.22 10.42 34.52
N GLU A 157 14.11 9.44 34.73
CA GLU A 157 14.40 8.35 33.79
C GLU A 157 14.19 6.99 34.47
N GLU A 158 13.72 6.04 33.66
CA GLU A 158 14.07 4.61 33.58
C GLU A 158 14.97 3.96 34.65
N ASN A 159 14.64 2.71 35.03
CA ASN A 159 15.70 1.72 35.30
C ASN A 159 15.24 0.25 35.26
N THR A 160 16.00 -0.60 34.55
CA THR A 160 16.13 -2.04 34.84
C THR A 160 17.58 -2.53 34.68
N GLN A 161 18.36 -2.38 35.77
CA GLN A 161 19.39 -3.31 36.28
C GLN A 161 20.53 -3.83 35.38
N SER A 162 21.77 -3.67 35.87
CA SER A 162 22.77 -4.78 35.97
C SER A 162 23.91 -4.45 36.95
N ARG A 163 24.77 -5.43 37.25
CA ARG A 163 25.69 -5.58 38.41
C ARG A 163 26.85 -6.54 38.00
N PRO A 164 28.01 -6.75 38.69
CA PRO A 164 28.68 -6.10 39.86
C PRO A 164 30.16 -5.65 39.60
N ALA A 165 30.85 -5.05 40.61
CA ALA A 165 32.05 -5.64 41.28
C ALA A 165 32.81 -4.66 42.22
N ALA A 166 33.60 -5.22 43.16
CA ALA A 166 34.41 -4.59 44.23
C ALA A 166 35.37 -3.46 43.77
N SER A 167 35.88 -2.53 44.61
CA SER A 167 36.42 -2.73 45.98
C SER A 167 36.61 -1.42 46.79
N SER A 168 36.82 -1.55 48.11
CA SER A 168 37.24 -0.49 49.08
C SER A 168 38.80 -0.43 49.21
N PRO A 169 39.50 0.35 50.09
CA PRO A 169 39.14 0.71 51.49
C PRO A 169 39.74 2.02 52.11
N LEU A 170 39.59 2.19 53.44
CA LEU A 170 40.37 3.02 54.40
C LEU A 170 40.26 4.57 54.30
N LYS A 171 40.42 5.37 55.38
CA LYS A 171 40.11 5.24 56.83
C LYS A 171 40.38 6.61 57.50
N GLN A 172 39.53 7.06 58.44
CA GLN A 172 39.92 7.55 59.80
C GLN A 172 38.70 8.04 60.62
N SER A 173 38.94 8.33 61.89
CA SER A 173 38.02 8.62 63.02
C SER A 173 38.75 9.65 63.94
N PRO A 174 38.39 10.00 65.21
CA PRO A 174 37.28 9.56 66.06
C PRO A 174 36.59 10.66 66.94
N ARG A 175 35.73 10.20 67.87
CA ARG A 175 35.10 10.92 69.03
C ARG A 175 33.91 11.83 68.64
N HIS A 176 32.81 11.88 69.41
CA HIS A 176 32.71 11.75 70.88
C HIS A 176 31.65 10.74 71.37
N ASP A 177 31.80 10.32 72.64
CA ASP A 177 30.95 9.34 73.31
C ASP A 177 29.60 9.90 73.82
N ALA A 178 28.53 9.11 73.65
CA ALA A 178 27.34 9.14 74.52
C ALA A 178 26.54 7.83 74.39
N ARG A 179 26.79 6.86 75.28
CA ARG A 179 26.04 5.59 75.34
C ARG A 179 24.71 5.84 76.07
N ARG A 180 23.58 5.80 75.36
CA ARG A 180 22.24 5.64 75.97
C ARG A 180 21.62 4.32 75.58
N VAL A 181 21.55 3.41 76.55
CA VAL A 181 20.65 2.27 76.60
C VAL A 181 19.51 2.68 77.52
N ASP A 182 18.27 2.53 77.08
CA ASP A 182 17.06 2.91 77.81
C ASP A 182 15.84 2.22 77.15
N GLY A 183 14.94 1.50 77.84
CA GLY A 183 15.03 0.90 79.18
C GLY A 183 15.50 -0.57 79.14
N GLY A 184 15.61 -1.32 80.25
CA GLY A 184 14.93 -1.17 81.55
C GLY A 184 13.76 -2.16 81.60
N LEU A 185 13.90 -3.45 81.93
CA LEU A 185 14.52 -4.11 83.12
C LEU A 185 13.79 -3.74 84.43
N GLY A 186 13.53 -4.66 85.37
CA GLY A 186 13.79 -6.11 85.46
C GLY A 186 12.76 -6.80 86.38
N ALA A 187 12.54 -8.12 86.37
CA ALA A 187 13.45 -9.25 86.65
C ALA A 187 13.39 -9.71 88.13
N ASP A 188 13.36 -11.02 88.37
CA ASP A 188 13.29 -11.63 89.71
C ASP A 188 14.54 -11.34 90.55
N LEU A 189 14.40 -10.89 91.80
CA LEU A 189 15.42 -11.04 92.85
C LEU A 189 14.83 -11.09 94.27
N SER A 190 15.24 -12.13 95.00
CA SER A 190 15.68 -12.18 96.41
C SER A 190 15.25 -11.08 97.42
N ALA A 191 14.48 -11.52 98.42
CA ALA A 191 14.58 -11.29 99.88
C ALA A 191 14.98 -9.91 100.50
N ASP A 192 14.17 -9.51 101.50
CA ASP A 192 14.39 -8.59 102.64
C ASP A 192 14.97 -7.18 102.42
N ASP A 193 14.27 -6.15 102.93
CA ASP A 193 14.46 -5.75 104.35
C ASP A 193 13.23 -4.94 104.87
N SER A 194 13.31 -4.47 106.10
CA SER A 194 12.24 -4.27 107.07
C SER A 194 11.70 -2.83 107.21
N ASP A 195 10.48 -2.76 107.77
CA ASP A 195 10.01 -1.78 108.78
C ASP A 195 10.21 -0.26 108.53
N LEU A 196 9.09 0.45 108.33
CA LEU A 196 8.70 1.60 109.18
C LEU A 196 7.33 2.21 108.79
N GLU A 197 6.24 1.68 109.34
CA GLU A 197 5.19 2.53 109.94
C GLU A 197 4.35 1.72 110.95
N ALA A 198 4.81 1.70 112.20
CA ALA A 198 4.00 1.23 113.30
C ALA A 198 3.01 2.31 113.76
N ARG A 199 1.74 1.93 114.02
CA ARG A 199 0.96 2.19 115.26
C ARG A 199 -0.56 2.16 115.02
N LEU A 200 -1.26 1.71 116.07
CA LEU A 200 -2.72 1.58 116.22
C LEU A 200 -3.37 0.50 115.30
N ASN A 201 -4.16 -0.46 115.80
CA ASN A 201 -4.69 -0.63 117.16
C ASN A 201 -4.41 -2.02 117.76
N SER A 202 -4.05 -2.02 119.03
CA SER A 202 -4.04 -3.20 119.90
C SER A 202 -5.36 -3.28 120.69
N TRP A 203 -5.99 -4.45 120.66
CA TRP A 203 -6.91 -4.98 121.68
C TRP A 203 -6.62 -6.50 121.73
N ASN A 204 -5.59 -6.98 122.42
CA ASN A 204 -5.40 -6.96 123.87
C ASN A 204 -6.52 -7.72 124.61
N LEU A 205 -6.25 -8.99 124.98
CA LEU A 205 -6.82 -9.66 126.15
C LEU A 205 -5.97 -10.90 126.50
N GLY A 206 -4.85 -10.68 127.20
CA GLY A 206 -4.10 -11.76 127.85
C GLY A 206 -4.68 -12.07 129.22
N ILE A 207 -4.58 -13.32 129.66
CA ILE A 207 -4.79 -13.72 131.07
C ILE A 207 -3.57 -14.52 131.53
N GLU A 208 -2.79 -13.94 132.43
CA GLU A 208 -1.77 -14.67 133.18
C GLU A 208 -2.40 -15.43 134.35
N ASN A 209 -2.02 -16.70 134.52
CA ASN A 209 -1.98 -17.43 135.80
C ASN A 209 -3.32 -17.66 136.55
N PRO A 210 -3.32 -18.63 137.47
CA PRO A 210 -3.15 -18.23 138.87
C PRO A 210 -1.95 -18.89 139.56
N ARG A 211 -1.05 -18.07 140.12
CA ARG A 211 -0.07 -18.52 141.11
C ARG A 211 -0.76 -18.72 142.46
N TYR A 212 -0.76 -19.94 142.99
CA TYR A 212 -0.87 -20.18 144.43
C TYR A 212 0.45 -20.74 144.94
N LEU A 213 1.26 -19.90 145.61
CA LEU A 213 2.57 -20.32 146.14
C LEU A 213 2.96 -19.51 147.40
N ARG A 214 2.24 -19.78 148.50
CA ARG A 214 2.46 -19.34 149.89
C ARG A 214 1.53 -20.21 150.77
N GLU A 215 1.88 -20.75 151.93
CA GLU A 215 3.09 -20.71 152.81
C GLU A 215 3.29 -22.17 153.33
N LYS A 216 4.46 -22.78 153.63
CA LYS A 216 5.74 -22.42 154.28
C LYS A 216 5.59 -21.94 155.74
N PRO A 217 6.57 -22.18 156.66
CA PRO A 217 7.88 -22.87 156.58
C PRO A 217 7.87 -24.26 157.30
N PHE A 218 8.86 -25.18 157.27
CA PHE A 218 10.27 -25.16 157.75
C PHE A 218 10.45 -24.73 159.24
N PRO A 219 11.50 -25.14 159.99
CA PRO A 219 12.75 -25.81 159.58
C PRO A 219 13.30 -26.91 160.54
N LEU A 220 14.57 -27.30 160.32
CA LEU A 220 15.57 -27.87 161.27
C LEU A 220 15.34 -29.23 161.96
N SER A 221 16.37 -30.07 161.88
CA SER A 221 16.70 -31.10 162.88
C SER A 221 17.73 -30.57 163.88
N PRO A 222 17.41 -30.52 165.19
CA PRO A 222 18.38 -30.68 166.29
C PRO A 222 18.22 -32.10 166.92
N ILE A 223 19.25 -32.82 167.38
CA ILE A 223 20.18 -32.53 168.50
C ILE A 223 19.41 -32.49 169.84
N PHE A 224 19.68 -33.29 170.88
CA PHE A 224 20.82 -34.19 171.23
C PHE A 224 20.35 -35.26 172.25
N LYS A 225 20.84 -36.51 172.25
CA LYS A 225 22.02 -37.08 172.98
C LYS A 225 21.98 -37.13 174.53
N SER A 226 22.46 -38.28 175.06
CA SER A 226 23.37 -38.41 176.23
C SER A 226 22.74 -38.25 177.63
N SER A 227 23.22 -38.87 178.72
CA SER A 227 24.29 -39.86 178.98
C SER A 227 23.96 -40.62 180.30
N TYR A 228 24.70 -41.58 180.87
CA TYR A 228 26.14 -41.95 180.91
C TYR A 228 26.27 -43.49 180.85
N GLY A 229 27.38 -44.09 180.39
CA GLY A 229 28.69 -44.13 181.06
C GLY A 229 28.71 -45.24 182.12
N ARG A 230 28.85 -46.52 181.74
CA ARG A 230 30.12 -47.22 181.38
C ARG A 230 31.13 -47.25 182.55
N LYS A 231 31.48 -48.47 183.02
CA LYS A 231 32.87 -48.94 183.26
C LYS A 231 32.94 -50.37 183.83
N ASN A 232 33.94 -51.13 183.39
CA ASN A 232 34.54 -52.26 184.12
C ASN A 232 35.80 -51.71 184.86
N THR A 233 36.61 -52.38 185.71
CA THR A 233 36.99 -53.80 185.93
C THR A 233 37.69 -53.96 187.31
N ILE A 234 37.51 -55.10 188.03
CA ILE A 234 38.47 -55.77 188.99
C ILE A 234 38.78 -54.93 190.30
N ALA A 235 39.21 -55.40 191.49
CA ALA A 235 39.79 -56.64 192.10
C ALA A 235 39.33 -56.75 193.61
N ASP A 236 39.68 -57.69 194.52
CA ASP A 236 40.12 -59.11 194.53
C ASP A 236 39.98 -59.66 196.01
N ASP A 237 40.69 -60.73 196.47
CA ASP A 237 40.34 -61.57 197.67
C ASP A 237 41.22 -61.45 198.97
N GLN A 238 40.63 -61.85 200.12
CA GLN A 238 41.13 -62.26 201.49
C GLN A 238 41.81 -61.34 202.54
N GLY A 239 41.54 -61.66 203.83
CA GLY A 239 42.33 -61.31 205.04
C GLY A 239 41.59 -61.47 206.41
N PRO A 240 42.00 -62.34 207.38
CA PRO A 240 41.19 -62.67 208.59
C PRO A 240 41.86 -62.56 210.01
N LEU A 241 41.06 -62.82 211.07
CA LEU A 241 41.38 -63.06 212.52
C LEU A 241 41.79 -61.81 213.37
N LEU A 242 41.59 -61.69 214.71
CA LEU A 242 40.83 -62.37 215.81
C LEU A 242 40.76 -61.33 217.00
N VAL A 243 40.09 -61.36 218.17
CA VAL A 243 39.38 -62.26 219.14
C VAL A 243 38.20 -61.41 219.76
N GLN A 244 37.40 -61.64 220.83
CA GLN A 244 37.06 -62.59 221.93
C GLN A 244 35.56 -62.24 222.33
N ASN A 245 34.81 -62.67 223.38
CA ASN A 245 34.90 -63.60 224.54
C ASN A 245 33.46 -64.10 224.90
N LYS A 246 33.24 -64.81 226.04
CA LYS A 246 31.99 -65.58 226.31
C LYS A 246 31.50 -65.61 227.77
N GLU A 247 30.18 -65.78 227.97
CA GLU A 247 29.60 -66.76 228.93
C GLU A 247 28.10 -67.09 228.68
N VAL A 248 27.25 -66.10 228.37
CA VAL A 248 25.76 -66.25 228.28
C VAL A 248 25.26 -67.13 227.11
N GLU A 249 26.14 -67.44 226.15
CA GLU A 249 25.83 -67.85 224.78
C GLU A 249 25.02 -69.16 224.62
N MET A 250 25.11 -70.10 225.58
CA MET A 250 24.63 -71.48 225.37
C MET A 250 23.12 -71.72 225.55
N LYS A 251 22.37 -70.84 226.24
CA LYS A 251 20.94 -71.09 226.55
C LYS A 251 19.95 -70.49 225.56
N ILE A 252 20.31 -69.42 224.83
CA ILE A 252 19.40 -68.74 223.89
C ILE A 252 19.22 -69.55 222.59
N LYS A 253 20.32 -70.07 222.03
CA LYS A 253 20.37 -70.73 220.71
C LYS A 253 19.42 -71.93 220.54
N VAL A 254 18.99 -72.57 221.63
CA VAL A 254 18.11 -73.76 221.59
C VAL A 254 16.63 -73.40 221.37
N LEU A 255 16.16 -72.26 221.89
CA LEU A 255 14.77 -71.82 221.70
C LEU A 255 14.56 -71.10 220.36
N GLU A 256 15.57 -70.36 219.91
CA GLU A 256 15.54 -69.57 218.69
C GLU A 256 15.36 -70.42 217.43
N ALA A 257 16.00 -71.60 217.38
CA ALA A 257 15.87 -72.56 216.27
C ALA A 257 14.43 -73.05 216.04
N LYS A 258 13.66 -73.28 217.12
CA LYS A 258 12.28 -73.79 217.01
C LYS A 258 11.30 -72.77 216.44
N HIS A 259 11.55 -71.48 216.64
CA HIS A 259 10.67 -70.42 216.14
C HIS A 259 10.80 -70.20 214.62
N GLN A 260 11.96 -70.49 214.02
CA GLN A 260 12.15 -70.30 212.58
C GLN A 260 11.40 -71.33 211.71
N GLU A 261 11.13 -72.54 212.22
CA GLU A 261 10.47 -73.61 211.44
C GLU A 261 9.00 -73.28 211.09
N GLU A 262 8.22 -72.76 212.05
CA GLU A 262 6.81 -72.42 211.82
C GLU A 262 6.64 -71.27 210.82
N LYS A 263 7.55 -70.29 210.86
CA LYS A 263 7.52 -69.13 209.95
C LYS A 263 7.63 -69.54 208.49
N LEU A 264 8.43 -70.57 208.19
CA LEU A 264 8.60 -71.09 206.83
C LEU A 264 7.32 -71.76 206.29
N LYS A 265 6.60 -72.50 207.15
CA LYS A 265 5.35 -73.20 206.78
C LYS A 265 4.19 -72.24 206.49
N MET A 266 4.15 -71.06 207.13
CA MET A 266 3.16 -70.03 206.82
C MET A 266 3.44 -69.34 205.47
N GLN A 267 4.72 -69.08 205.14
CA GLN A 267 5.09 -68.47 203.85
C GLN A 267 4.62 -69.33 202.67
N GLN A 268 4.94 -70.63 202.69
CA GLN A 268 4.62 -71.58 201.61
C GLN A 268 3.11 -71.68 201.27
N ARG A 269 2.21 -71.29 202.18
CA ARG A 269 0.76 -71.27 201.91
C ARG A 269 0.32 -70.00 201.17
N HIS A 270 0.95 -68.87 201.44
CA HIS A 270 0.57 -67.58 200.85
C HIS A 270 0.94 -67.54 199.35
N ASP A 271 2.09 -68.11 198.99
CA ASP A 271 2.61 -68.05 197.62
C ASP A 271 1.69 -68.77 196.60
N VAL A 272 1.07 -69.89 197.01
CA VAL A 272 0.21 -70.73 196.15
C VAL A 272 -1.12 -70.07 195.74
N ASP A 273 -1.72 -69.24 196.59
CA ASP A 273 -3.01 -68.61 196.28
C ASP A 273 -2.86 -67.35 195.42
N VAL A 274 -1.67 -66.71 195.43
CA VAL A 274 -1.34 -65.63 194.47
C VAL A 274 -1.26 -66.16 193.04
N GLU A 275 -0.65 -67.34 192.85
CA GLU A 275 -0.42 -67.94 191.53
C GLU A 275 -1.74 -68.23 190.78
N LYS A 276 -2.75 -68.78 191.48
CA LYS A 276 -4.10 -69.03 190.93
C LYS A 276 -4.84 -67.76 190.50
N ILE A 277 -4.56 -66.61 191.12
CA ILE A 277 -5.17 -65.32 190.76
C ILE A 277 -4.56 -64.83 189.44
N LEU A 278 -3.24 -64.99 189.27
CA LEU A 278 -2.53 -64.65 188.03
C LEU A 278 -3.01 -65.52 186.86
N GLU A 279 -3.14 -66.84 187.04
CA GLU A 279 -3.68 -67.73 186.00
C GLU A 279 -5.07 -67.31 185.52
N ARG A 280 -6.01 -67.06 186.44
CA ARG A 280 -7.38 -66.66 186.08
C ARG A 280 -7.41 -65.33 185.31
N LYS A 281 -6.61 -64.34 185.72
CA LYS A 281 -6.55 -63.05 185.02
C LYS A 281 -5.83 -63.11 183.67
N ASN A 282 -4.85 -64.00 183.51
CA ASN A 282 -4.24 -64.26 182.20
C ASN A 282 -5.25 -64.90 181.22
N GLY A 283 -6.15 -65.76 181.71
CA GLY A 283 -7.24 -66.34 180.91
C GLY A 283 -8.19 -65.28 180.33
N GLU A 284 -8.75 -64.42 181.19
CA GLU A 284 -9.63 -63.31 180.78
C GLU A 284 -8.97 -62.40 179.72
N ILE A 285 -7.66 -62.17 179.82
CA ILE A 285 -6.89 -61.32 178.91
C ILE A 285 -6.76 -61.92 177.49
N GLU A 286 -6.66 -63.25 177.34
CA GLU A 286 -6.48 -63.85 176.00
C GLU A 286 -7.81 -64.01 175.24
N GLU A 287 -8.93 -64.26 175.94
CA GLU A 287 -10.27 -64.27 175.30
C GLU A 287 -10.59 -62.93 174.61
N VAL A 288 -10.28 -61.81 175.28
CA VAL A 288 -10.45 -60.46 174.71
C VAL A 288 -9.58 -60.28 173.45
N LYS A 289 -8.32 -60.78 173.45
CA LYS A 289 -7.45 -60.72 172.26
C LYS A 289 -8.00 -61.54 171.10
N ILE A 290 -8.57 -62.71 171.36
CA ILE A 290 -9.22 -63.56 170.34
C ILE A 290 -10.40 -62.81 169.70
N MET A 291 -11.26 -62.19 170.52
CA MET A 291 -12.40 -61.38 170.05
C MET A 291 -11.98 -60.21 169.13
N TYR A 292 -10.95 -59.44 169.52
CA TYR A 292 -10.46 -58.35 168.67
C TYR A 292 -9.80 -58.84 167.38
N ARG A 293 -9.01 -59.92 167.41
CA ARG A 293 -8.40 -60.54 166.21
C ARG A 293 -9.48 -60.99 165.21
N ALA A 294 -10.57 -61.59 165.68
CA ALA A 294 -11.69 -62.01 164.83
C ALA A 294 -12.35 -60.80 164.14
N LYS A 295 -12.70 -59.76 164.91
CA LYS A 295 -13.37 -58.57 164.39
C LYS A 295 -12.51 -57.74 163.44
N GLN A 296 -11.19 -57.72 163.62
CA GLN A 296 -10.27 -57.11 162.65
C GLN A 296 -10.31 -57.86 161.30
N LYS A 297 -10.28 -59.19 161.32
CA LYS A 297 -10.32 -60.01 160.10
C LYS A 297 -11.60 -59.78 159.28
N GLU A 298 -12.75 -59.64 159.93
CA GLU A 298 -14.03 -59.34 159.27
C GLU A 298 -14.00 -58.02 158.47
N LEU A 299 -13.34 -56.99 159.00
CA LEU A 299 -13.19 -55.70 158.33
C LEU A 299 -12.23 -55.79 157.14
N GLU A 300 -11.11 -56.50 157.28
CA GLU A 300 -10.17 -56.74 156.16
C GLU A 300 -10.85 -57.49 154.99
N ASP A 301 -11.66 -58.52 155.28
CA ASP A 301 -12.39 -59.27 154.25
C ASP A 301 -13.57 -58.48 153.65
N MET A 302 -14.02 -57.40 154.30
CA MET A 302 -14.95 -56.43 153.71
C MET A 302 -14.23 -55.47 152.76
N ILE A 303 -13.05 -54.95 153.14
CA ILE A 303 -12.19 -54.11 152.29
C ILE A 303 -11.83 -54.87 151.00
N ARG A 304 -11.35 -56.11 151.12
CA ARG A 304 -11.05 -57.02 149.99
C ARG A 304 -12.25 -57.31 149.07
N LYS A 305 -13.49 -57.04 149.48
CA LYS A 305 -14.69 -57.13 148.61
C LYS A 305 -14.96 -55.81 147.88
N LEU A 306 -14.70 -54.66 148.50
CA LEU A 306 -14.87 -53.34 147.89
C LEU A 306 -13.78 -53.07 146.83
N GLU A 307 -12.52 -53.39 147.13
CA GLU A 307 -11.39 -53.26 146.18
C GLU A 307 -11.66 -54.01 144.87
N ARG A 308 -12.18 -55.25 144.95
CA ARG A 308 -12.55 -56.04 143.78
C ARG A 308 -13.69 -55.42 142.96
N LYS A 309 -14.66 -54.76 143.60
CA LYS A 309 -15.72 -54.01 142.90
C LYS A 309 -15.15 -52.79 142.17
N VAL A 310 -14.29 -52.00 142.83
CA VAL A 310 -13.61 -50.85 142.20
C VAL A 310 -12.79 -51.29 140.99
N GLN A 311 -12.03 -52.39 141.11
CA GLN A 311 -11.30 -52.95 139.96
C GLN A 311 -12.21 -53.43 138.81
N SER A 312 -13.42 -53.91 139.09
CA SER A 312 -14.39 -54.29 138.04
C SER A 312 -14.83 -53.06 137.26
N VAL A 313 -15.35 -52.05 137.98
CA VAL A 313 -15.84 -50.78 137.40
C VAL A 313 -14.74 -50.05 136.62
N LEU A 314 -13.48 -50.09 137.07
CA LEU A 314 -12.36 -49.52 136.32
C LEU A 314 -12.10 -50.24 134.99
N ARG A 315 -12.18 -51.57 134.94
CA ARG A 315 -12.05 -52.33 133.67
C ARG A 315 -13.25 -52.09 132.75
N GLU A 316 -14.45 -52.04 133.30
CA GLU A 316 -15.68 -51.75 132.56
C GLU A 316 -15.62 -50.34 131.93
N SER A 317 -15.19 -49.34 132.70
CA SER A 317 -14.96 -47.96 132.21
C SER A 317 -13.89 -47.91 131.12
N GLN A 318 -12.76 -48.62 131.29
CA GLN A 318 -11.69 -48.69 130.29
C GLN A 318 -12.19 -49.27 128.96
N VAL A 319 -12.96 -50.36 128.99
CA VAL A 319 -13.55 -50.98 127.78
C VAL A 319 -14.56 -50.04 127.11
N ILE A 320 -15.32 -49.26 127.88
CA ILE A 320 -16.23 -48.24 127.35
C ILE A 320 -15.45 -47.12 126.65
N CYS A 321 -14.35 -46.62 127.23
CA CYS A 321 -13.47 -45.64 126.60
C CYS A 321 -12.90 -46.17 125.28
N GLU A 322 -12.28 -47.35 125.28
CA GLU A 322 -11.72 -47.97 124.07
C GLU A 322 -12.78 -48.23 122.98
N SER A 323 -14.01 -48.57 123.37
CA SER A 323 -15.13 -48.71 122.45
C SER A 323 -15.53 -47.38 121.81
N LYS A 324 -15.54 -46.29 122.59
CA LYS A 324 -15.85 -44.95 122.09
C LYS A 324 -14.73 -44.36 121.24
N GLU A 325 -13.47 -44.60 121.59
CA GLU A 325 -12.31 -44.21 120.78
C GLU A 325 -12.32 -44.90 119.41
N LYS A 326 -12.66 -46.21 119.36
CA LYS A 326 -12.85 -46.94 118.09
C LYS A 326 -13.97 -46.32 117.25
N GLN A 327 -15.13 -46.02 117.84
CA GLN A 327 -16.23 -45.33 117.13
C GLN A 327 -15.82 -43.95 116.60
N ILE A 328 -15.03 -43.18 117.36
CA ILE A 328 -14.49 -41.88 116.91
C ILE A 328 -13.48 -42.06 115.78
N ALA A 329 -12.61 -43.07 115.84
CA ALA A 329 -11.63 -43.36 114.79
C ALA A 329 -12.29 -43.83 113.49
N GLU A 330 -13.34 -44.65 113.58
CA GLU A 330 -14.14 -45.09 112.43
C GLU A 330 -14.89 -43.91 111.79
N LEU A 331 -15.54 -43.06 112.59
CA LEU A 331 -16.22 -41.86 112.08
C LEU A 331 -15.26 -40.86 111.43
N LYS A 332 -14.07 -40.65 112.01
CA LYS A 332 -13.00 -39.86 111.37
C LYS A 332 -12.60 -40.48 110.04
N LYS A 333 -12.24 -41.77 110.01
CA LYS A 333 -11.86 -42.47 108.77
C LYS A 333 -12.94 -42.38 107.69
N MET A 334 -14.22 -42.46 108.04
CA MET A 334 -15.32 -42.30 107.07
C MET A 334 -15.47 -40.85 106.58
N SER A 335 -15.25 -39.85 107.44
CA SER A 335 -15.18 -38.43 107.05
C SER A 335 -13.99 -38.18 106.13
N ASP A 336 -12.79 -38.63 106.52
CA ASP A 336 -11.53 -38.44 105.80
C ASP A 336 -11.62 -39.09 104.40
N ASN A 337 -12.08 -40.34 104.32
CA ASN A 337 -12.38 -41.03 103.06
C ASN A 337 -13.36 -40.24 102.16
N SER A 338 -14.38 -39.60 102.75
CA SER A 338 -15.39 -38.83 102.01
C SER A 338 -14.85 -37.47 101.54
N THR A 339 -13.94 -36.84 102.29
CA THR A 339 -13.24 -35.64 101.83
C THR A 339 -12.21 -35.97 100.76
N ASP A 340 -11.50 -37.10 100.88
CA ASP A 340 -10.56 -37.56 99.86
C ASP A 340 -11.28 -38.00 98.58
N SER A 341 -12.44 -38.67 98.64
CA SER A 341 -13.19 -39.01 97.43
C SER A 341 -13.69 -37.75 96.70
N LEU A 342 -14.21 -36.78 97.44
CA LEU A 342 -14.66 -35.50 96.89
C LEU A 342 -13.50 -34.67 96.33
N LYS A 343 -12.34 -34.65 97.01
CA LYS A 343 -11.12 -34.03 96.51
C LYS A 343 -10.64 -34.70 95.21
N ASN A 344 -10.56 -36.03 95.17
CA ASN A 344 -10.21 -36.79 93.97
C ASN A 344 -11.18 -36.51 92.80
N GLU A 345 -12.47 -36.29 93.06
CA GLU A 345 -13.42 -35.86 92.03
C GLU A 345 -13.15 -34.46 91.52
N TRP A 346 -12.84 -33.49 92.39
CA TRP A 346 -12.51 -32.13 91.97
C TRP A 346 -11.17 -32.04 91.25
N GLU A 347 -10.16 -32.81 91.66
CA GLU A 347 -8.88 -32.94 90.95
C GLU A 347 -9.09 -33.56 89.56
N LYS A 348 -9.92 -34.61 89.44
CA LYS A 348 -10.32 -35.16 88.12
C LYS A 348 -11.05 -34.16 87.24
N LYS A 349 -12.01 -33.38 87.80
CA LYS A 349 -12.73 -32.32 87.08
C LYS A 349 -11.78 -31.20 86.62
N LEU A 350 -10.82 -30.81 87.47
CA LEU A 350 -9.80 -29.82 87.15
C LEU A 350 -8.86 -30.32 86.04
N HIS A 351 -8.34 -31.55 86.14
CA HIS A 351 -7.50 -32.13 85.10
C HIS A 351 -8.26 -32.30 83.78
N ALA A 352 -9.53 -32.73 83.80
CA ALA A 352 -10.36 -32.80 82.60
C ALA A 352 -10.48 -31.42 81.93
N ALA A 353 -10.93 -30.41 82.68
CA ALA A 353 -11.07 -29.04 82.18
C ALA A 353 -9.75 -28.43 81.67
N VAL A 354 -8.61 -28.72 82.34
CA VAL A 354 -7.28 -28.31 81.85
C VAL A 354 -6.96 -29.00 80.53
N THR A 355 -7.15 -30.32 80.41
CA THR A 355 -6.88 -31.02 79.14
C THR A 355 -7.82 -30.62 78.00
N GLU A 356 -9.08 -30.26 78.29
CA GLU A 356 -10.00 -29.68 77.31
C GLU A 356 -9.53 -28.28 76.85
N MET A 357 -9.14 -27.42 77.80
CA MET A 357 -8.58 -26.09 77.47
C MET A 357 -7.26 -26.16 76.71
N GLU A 358 -6.39 -27.14 77.01
CA GLU A 358 -5.16 -27.40 76.27
C GLU A 358 -5.44 -27.95 74.87
N GLN A 359 -6.43 -28.83 74.72
CA GLN A 359 -6.88 -29.31 73.41
C GLN A 359 -7.50 -28.18 72.57
N GLU A 360 -8.34 -27.31 73.13
CA GLU A 360 -8.89 -26.16 72.40
C GLU A 360 -7.81 -25.13 72.06
N LYS A 361 -6.85 -24.87 72.96
CA LYS A 361 -5.66 -24.07 72.66
C LYS A 361 -4.86 -24.66 71.50
N PHE A 362 -4.65 -25.98 71.48
CA PHE A 362 -3.96 -26.68 70.38
C PHE A 362 -4.75 -26.64 69.07
N LYS A 363 -6.07 -26.88 69.10
CA LYS A 363 -6.97 -26.75 67.93
C LYS A 363 -6.95 -25.33 67.37
N LEU A 364 -7.01 -24.31 68.22
CA LEU A 364 -6.97 -22.90 67.82
C LEU A 364 -5.59 -22.51 67.25
N GLN A 365 -4.50 -22.96 67.88
CA GLN A 365 -3.15 -22.75 67.36
C GLN A 365 -2.95 -23.45 66.01
N LYS A 366 -3.40 -24.70 65.87
CA LYS A 366 -3.38 -25.44 64.61
C LYS A 366 -4.17 -24.69 63.53
N LYS A 367 -5.41 -24.28 63.82
CA LYS A 367 -6.24 -23.49 62.89
C LYS A 367 -5.60 -22.14 62.53
N HIS A 368 -4.89 -21.51 63.45
CA HIS A 368 -4.16 -20.27 63.16
C HIS A 368 -2.98 -20.52 62.20
N THR A 369 -2.21 -21.59 62.42
CA THR A 369 -1.15 -22.01 61.49
C THR A 369 -1.72 -22.40 60.12
N GLU A 370 -2.83 -23.13 60.07
CA GLU A 370 -3.53 -23.49 58.82
C GLU A 370 -4.01 -22.22 58.08
N ASN A 371 -4.66 -21.27 58.76
CA ASN A 371 -5.06 -19.99 58.17
C ASN A 371 -3.86 -19.17 57.65
N ILE A 372 -2.72 -19.17 58.36
CA ILE A 372 -1.49 -18.52 57.90
C ILE A 372 -0.95 -19.23 56.65
N GLN A 373 -0.93 -20.55 56.64
CA GLN A 373 -0.46 -21.33 55.50
C GLN A 373 -1.33 -21.07 54.26
N THR A 374 -2.67 -21.14 54.39
CA THR A 374 -3.58 -20.81 53.27
C THR A 374 -3.37 -19.38 52.77
N LEU A 375 -3.13 -18.40 53.65
CA LEU A 375 -2.83 -17.02 53.22
C LEU A 375 -1.48 -16.89 52.49
N LEU A 376 -0.46 -17.65 52.92
CA LEU A 376 0.84 -17.72 52.23
C LEU A 376 0.71 -18.43 50.87
N ASP A 377 -0.08 -19.51 50.81
CA ASP A 377 -0.38 -20.23 49.58
C ASP A 377 -1.15 -19.32 48.61
N ASP A 378 -2.26 -18.70 49.03
CA ASP A 378 -3.05 -17.74 48.23
C ASP A 378 -2.21 -16.56 47.69
N THR A 379 -1.29 -16.03 48.50
CA THR A 379 -0.42 -14.92 48.08
C THR A 379 0.70 -15.39 47.14
N SER A 380 1.23 -16.60 47.31
CA SER A 380 2.15 -17.26 46.37
C SER A 380 1.47 -17.56 45.03
N ASP A 381 0.25 -18.10 45.07
CA ASP A 381 -0.58 -18.41 43.90
C ASP A 381 -0.96 -17.13 43.14
N LYS A 382 -1.20 -16.03 43.85
CA LYS A 382 -1.42 -14.70 43.25
C LYS A 382 -0.14 -14.11 42.67
N LEU A 383 1.00 -14.27 43.34
CA LEU A 383 2.31 -13.79 42.86
C LEU A 383 2.71 -14.50 41.57
N THR A 384 2.67 -15.83 41.55
CA THR A 384 2.99 -16.64 40.37
C THR A 384 2.07 -16.36 39.18
N LYS A 385 0.77 -16.09 39.42
CA LYS A 385 -0.16 -15.62 38.38
C LYS A 385 0.23 -14.24 37.83
N MET A 386 0.57 -13.28 38.68
CA MET A 386 1.05 -11.95 38.24
C MET A 386 2.39 -12.03 37.49
N GLU A 387 3.31 -12.90 37.92
CA GLU A 387 4.57 -13.17 37.21
C GLU A 387 4.33 -13.83 35.85
N ALA A 388 3.43 -14.81 35.76
CA ALA A 388 3.05 -15.43 34.50
C ALA A 388 2.39 -14.42 33.54
N GLU A 389 1.48 -13.58 34.03
CA GLU A 389 0.89 -12.49 33.24
C GLU A 389 1.94 -11.47 32.78
N TYR A 390 2.85 -11.05 33.65
CA TYR A 390 3.92 -10.11 33.30
C TYR A 390 4.85 -10.70 32.24
N ASN A 391 5.25 -11.96 32.40
CA ASN A 391 6.07 -12.67 31.44
C ASN A 391 5.34 -12.87 30.10
N ALA A 392 4.04 -13.17 30.10
CA ALA A 392 3.24 -13.27 28.89
C ALA A 392 3.12 -11.91 28.16
N ARG A 393 2.88 -10.82 28.90
CA ARG A 393 2.86 -9.45 28.35
C ARG A 393 4.22 -9.04 27.77
N SER A 394 5.31 -9.35 28.47
CA SER A 394 6.69 -9.12 28.00
C SER A 394 7.03 -9.93 26.74
N GLN A 395 6.60 -11.20 26.66
CA GLN A 395 6.72 -12.01 25.45
C GLN A 395 5.85 -11.48 24.30
N ALA A 396 4.70 -10.90 24.57
CA ALA A 396 3.86 -10.27 23.55
C ALA A 396 4.49 -8.99 23.00
N THR A 397 5.01 -8.10 23.86
CA THR A 397 5.66 -6.85 23.42
C THR A 397 6.96 -7.11 22.66
N THR A 398 7.78 -8.09 23.09
CA THR A 398 9.00 -8.47 22.36
C THR A 398 8.70 -9.11 21.01
N LYS A 399 7.65 -9.94 20.89
CA LYS A 399 7.17 -10.45 19.59
C LYS A 399 6.70 -9.32 18.68
N ALA A 400 5.90 -8.39 19.18
CA ALA A 400 5.42 -7.23 18.42
C ALA A 400 6.57 -6.32 17.96
N ALA A 401 7.56 -6.07 18.84
CA ALA A 401 8.76 -5.31 18.50
C ALA A 401 9.57 -6.01 17.39
N HIS A 402 9.77 -7.33 17.47
CA HIS A 402 10.48 -8.09 16.45
C HIS A 402 9.72 -8.13 15.12
N GLU A 403 8.39 -8.20 15.14
CA GLU A 403 7.58 -8.09 13.92
C GLU A 403 7.70 -6.71 13.28
N LEU A 404 7.69 -5.63 14.08
CA LEU A 404 7.92 -4.27 13.59
C LEU A 404 9.34 -4.11 13.02
N GLU A 405 10.37 -4.68 13.65
CA GLU A 405 11.72 -4.72 13.08
C GLU A 405 11.76 -5.43 11.71
N LEU A 406 11.09 -6.59 11.58
CA LEU A 406 11.05 -7.34 10.33
C LEU A 406 10.31 -6.55 9.24
N ARG A 407 9.18 -5.91 9.58
CA ARG A 407 8.45 -5.00 8.69
C ARG A 407 9.32 -3.80 8.27
N MET A 408 10.09 -3.19 9.19
CA MET A 408 11.02 -2.10 8.87
C MET A 408 12.17 -2.56 7.98
N LYS A 409 12.77 -3.72 8.25
CA LYS A 409 13.83 -4.32 7.41
C LYS A 409 13.32 -4.63 5.99
N HIS A 410 12.09 -5.15 5.88
CA HIS A 410 11.43 -5.38 4.60
C HIS A 410 11.20 -4.07 3.82
N LEU A 411 10.60 -3.06 4.46
CA LEU A 411 10.36 -1.74 3.85
C LEU A 411 11.66 -1.01 3.46
N SER A 412 12.76 -1.21 4.19
CA SER A 412 14.09 -0.68 3.81
C SER A 412 14.57 -1.30 2.49
N VAL A 413 14.46 -2.63 2.35
CA VAL A 413 14.82 -3.33 1.10
C VAL A 413 13.90 -2.95 -0.06
N GLU A 414 12.62 -2.66 0.18
CA GLU A 414 11.71 -2.13 -0.84
C GLU A 414 12.03 -0.68 -1.23
N MET A 415 12.40 0.17 -0.27
CA MET A 415 12.89 1.52 -0.51
C MET A 415 14.19 1.52 -1.34
N GLU A 416 15.12 0.61 -1.04
CA GLU A 416 16.37 0.40 -1.79
C GLU A 416 16.09 -0.05 -3.23
N LYS A 417 15.22 -1.05 -3.43
CA LYS A 417 14.75 -1.46 -4.77
C LYS A 417 14.11 -0.30 -5.53
N GLY A 418 13.26 0.49 -4.85
CA GLY A 418 12.64 1.68 -5.43
C GLY A 418 13.65 2.77 -5.79
N ASN A 419 14.72 2.94 -5.01
CA ASN A 419 15.83 3.84 -5.32
C ASN A 419 16.64 3.35 -6.53
N ALA A 420 16.97 2.06 -6.61
CA ALA A 420 17.66 1.47 -7.75
C ALA A 420 16.84 1.60 -9.05
N LEU A 421 15.52 1.37 -8.99
CA LEU A 421 14.61 1.60 -10.12
C LEU A 421 14.56 3.08 -10.53
N ARG A 422 14.48 4.03 -9.58
CA ARG A 422 14.56 5.48 -9.86
C ARG A 422 15.88 5.89 -10.50
N GLN A 423 17.00 5.30 -10.08
CA GLN A 423 18.31 5.54 -10.69
C GLN A 423 18.37 5.01 -12.12
N LYS A 424 17.88 3.78 -12.37
CA LYS A 424 17.81 3.18 -13.71
C LYS A 424 16.95 4.01 -14.67
N VAL A 425 15.76 4.43 -14.25
CA VAL A 425 14.87 5.29 -15.05
C VAL A 425 15.51 6.66 -15.32
N THR A 426 16.26 7.23 -14.37
CA THR A 426 17.01 8.48 -14.58
C THR A 426 18.15 8.30 -15.59
N GLN A 427 18.85 7.16 -15.58
CA GLN A 427 19.88 6.83 -16.57
C GLN A 427 19.29 6.63 -17.96
N GLU A 428 18.18 5.88 -18.07
CA GLU A 428 17.45 5.66 -19.33
C GLU A 428 16.90 6.98 -19.89
N LYS A 429 16.36 7.86 -19.04
CA LYS A 429 15.96 9.22 -19.42
C LYS A 429 17.13 10.03 -19.98
N GLY A 430 18.28 10.05 -19.30
CA GLY A 430 19.47 10.75 -19.78
C GLY A 430 20.01 10.18 -21.10
N GLN A 431 19.95 8.87 -21.30
CA GLN A 431 20.28 8.23 -22.58
C GLN A 431 19.32 8.66 -23.69
N LEU A 432 18.01 8.68 -23.44
CA LEU A 432 17.00 9.14 -24.41
C LEU A 432 17.17 10.63 -24.74
N GLU A 433 17.49 11.48 -23.75
CA GLU A 433 17.78 12.90 -23.96
C GLU A 433 18.99 13.11 -24.90
N ILE A 434 20.04 12.29 -24.75
CA ILE A 434 21.20 12.29 -25.66
C ILE A 434 20.81 11.83 -27.08
N HIS A 435 19.98 10.78 -27.22
CA HIS A 435 19.53 10.31 -28.54
C HIS A 435 18.64 11.36 -29.25
N VAL A 436 17.73 12.01 -28.51
CA VAL A 436 16.90 13.10 -29.05
C VAL A 436 17.77 14.29 -29.46
N ALA A 437 18.83 14.61 -28.71
CA ALA A 437 19.78 15.65 -29.10
C ALA A 437 20.55 15.29 -30.39
N SER A 438 21.01 14.05 -30.56
CA SER A 438 21.68 13.57 -31.79
C SER A 438 20.74 13.68 -32.99
N LEU A 439 19.55 13.10 -32.91
CA LEU A 439 18.54 13.14 -33.98
C LEU A 439 18.12 14.58 -34.32
N SER A 440 18.08 15.48 -33.34
CA SER A 440 17.82 16.91 -33.57
C SER A 440 18.97 17.60 -34.32
N ALA A 441 20.22 17.27 -34.00
CA ALA A 441 21.39 17.80 -34.71
C ALA A 441 21.48 17.24 -36.15
N GLU A 442 21.22 15.96 -36.34
CA GLU A 442 21.14 15.29 -37.65
C GLU A 442 20.02 15.87 -38.51
N LEU A 443 18.84 16.14 -37.93
CA LEU A 443 17.72 16.81 -38.62
C LEU A 443 18.05 18.26 -39.00
N GLN A 444 18.68 19.03 -38.11
CA GLN A 444 19.16 20.37 -38.46
C GLN A 444 20.18 20.33 -39.62
N GLU A 445 21.08 19.36 -39.61
CA GLU A 445 22.10 19.19 -40.64
C GLU A 445 21.49 18.74 -41.99
N ALA A 446 20.52 17.83 -41.98
CA ALA A 446 19.73 17.49 -43.16
C ALA A 446 18.99 18.72 -43.72
N ASN A 447 18.38 19.54 -42.86
CA ASN A 447 17.73 20.78 -43.26
C ASN A 447 18.72 21.80 -43.86
N ARG A 448 19.92 21.96 -43.30
CA ARG A 448 20.99 22.80 -43.90
C ARG A 448 21.34 22.32 -45.31
N ARG A 449 21.51 21.01 -45.50
CA ARG A 449 21.81 20.41 -46.83
C ARG A 449 20.69 20.64 -47.83
N ILE A 450 19.42 20.49 -47.41
CA ILE A 450 18.25 20.77 -48.27
C ILE A 450 18.23 22.24 -48.71
N VAL A 451 18.50 23.19 -47.80
CA VAL A 451 18.55 24.63 -48.12
C VAL A 451 19.70 24.93 -49.09
N THR A 452 20.89 24.34 -48.90
CA THR A 452 22.02 24.50 -49.82
C THR A 452 21.68 23.94 -51.22
N LEU A 453 21.17 22.71 -51.31
CA LEU A 453 20.80 22.07 -52.58
C LEU A 453 19.69 22.82 -53.31
N GLN A 454 18.70 23.38 -52.59
CA GLN A 454 17.65 24.21 -53.19
C GLN A 454 18.24 25.51 -53.75
N LYS A 455 19.18 26.15 -53.05
CA LYS A 455 19.89 27.35 -53.54
C LYS A 455 20.79 27.04 -54.76
N GLU A 456 21.49 25.91 -54.76
CA GLU A 456 22.29 25.45 -55.91
C GLU A 456 21.41 25.20 -57.14
N LYS A 457 20.25 24.56 -56.95
CA LYS A 457 19.24 24.36 -58.00
C LYS A 457 18.67 25.68 -58.51
N GLU A 458 18.38 26.64 -57.64
CA GLU A 458 17.93 27.99 -58.02
C GLU A 458 18.99 28.69 -58.87
N GLN A 459 20.26 28.67 -58.43
CA GLN A 459 21.39 29.25 -59.18
C GLN A 459 21.61 28.56 -60.54
N GLN A 460 21.49 27.23 -60.62
CA GLN A 460 21.52 26.51 -61.90
C GLN A 460 20.35 26.88 -62.80
N THR A 461 19.14 27.04 -62.24
CA THR A 461 17.95 27.44 -63.00
C THR A 461 18.14 28.83 -63.60
N GLU A 462 18.65 29.78 -62.82
CA GLU A 462 18.99 31.13 -63.29
C GLU A 462 20.06 31.10 -64.39
N GLN A 463 21.12 30.29 -64.24
CA GLN A 463 22.16 30.13 -65.26
C GLN A 463 21.61 29.55 -66.57
N TYR A 464 20.71 28.55 -66.51
CA TYR A 464 20.04 28.02 -67.68
C TYR A 464 19.11 29.05 -68.32
N GLU A 465 18.33 29.78 -67.54
CA GLU A 465 17.43 30.82 -68.03
C GLU A 465 18.21 31.96 -68.72
N GLN A 466 19.26 32.48 -68.09
CA GLN A 466 20.17 33.46 -68.71
C GLN A 466 20.80 32.93 -70.01
N THR A 467 21.06 31.62 -70.11
CA THR A 467 21.63 31.00 -71.32
C THR A 467 20.59 30.88 -72.43
N VAL A 468 19.34 30.50 -72.09
CA VAL A 468 18.21 30.48 -73.02
C VAL A 468 17.90 31.88 -73.54
N GLN A 469 17.86 32.90 -72.66
CA GLN A 469 17.66 34.30 -73.05
C GLN A 469 18.74 34.79 -74.01
N LYS A 470 20.02 34.45 -73.78
CA LYS A 470 21.14 34.78 -74.70
C LYS A 470 20.99 34.10 -76.06
N LEU A 471 20.52 32.84 -76.10
CA LEU A 471 20.25 32.13 -77.35
C LEU A 471 19.03 32.69 -78.09
N GLN A 472 17.97 33.08 -77.37
CA GLN A 472 16.78 33.74 -77.94
C GLN A 472 17.15 35.11 -78.54
N ALA A 473 17.84 35.97 -77.78
CA ALA A 473 18.30 37.26 -78.28
C ALA A 473 19.23 37.12 -79.50
N LYS A 474 20.11 36.11 -79.53
CA LYS A 474 20.90 35.82 -80.73
C LYS A 474 20.02 35.37 -81.89
N HIS A 475 19.05 34.48 -81.66
CA HIS A 475 18.14 34.00 -82.69
C HIS A 475 17.28 35.14 -83.28
N GLU A 476 16.83 36.09 -82.46
CA GLU A 476 16.15 37.32 -82.90
C GLU A 476 17.07 38.20 -83.75
N ILE A 477 18.35 38.38 -83.37
CA ILE A 477 19.34 39.09 -84.19
C ILE A 477 19.58 38.38 -85.53
N ASP A 478 19.78 37.06 -85.52
CA ASP A 478 19.97 36.24 -86.72
C ASP A 478 18.73 36.29 -87.65
N ILE A 479 17.50 36.29 -87.09
CA ILE A 479 16.24 36.47 -87.83
C ILE A 479 16.12 37.88 -88.42
N ASN A 480 16.46 38.92 -87.64
CA ASN A 480 16.36 40.30 -88.09
C ASN A 480 17.39 40.59 -89.19
N HIS A 481 18.59 40.02 -89.11
CA HIS A 481 19.59 40.05 -90.19
C HIS A 481 19.05 39.41 -91.46
N LEU A 482 18.47 38.21 -91.37
CA LEU A 482 17.84 37.54 -92.52
C LEU A 482 16.70 38.37 -93.14
N HIS A 483 15.84 38.99 -92.32
CA HIS A 483 14.80 39.90 -92.83
C HIS A 483 15.40 41.15 -93.49
N GLN A 484 16.50 41.69 -92.97
CA GLN A 484 17.20 42.83 -93.58
C GLN A 484 17.85 42.43 -94.92
N GLU A 485 18.52 41.28 -95.00
CA GLU A 485 19.08 40.76 -96.25
C GLU A 485 18.00 40.44 -97.29
N HIS A 486 16.89 39.81 -96.89
CA HIS A 486 15.74 39.61 -97.77
C HIS A 486 15.16 40.94 -98.26
N SER A 487 15.07 41.95 -97.41
CA SER A 487 14.58 43.29 -97.78
C SER A 487 15.52 44.00 -98.75
N LEU A 488 16.84 43.93 -98.52
CA LEU A 488 17.87 44.48 -99.40
C LEU A 488 17.96 43.72 -100.74
N SER A 489 17.76 42.41 -100.73
CA SER A 489 17.72 41.56 -101.93
C SER A 489 16.47 41.84 -102.76
N ALA A 490 15.30 41.97 -102.12
CA ALA A 490 14.06 42.39 -102.77
C ALA A 490 14.18 43.80 -103.39
N ALA A 491 14.78 44.76 -102.67
CA ALA A 491 15.02 46.11 -103.20
C ALA A 491 15.92 46.10 -104.45
N LYS A 492 17.03 45.34 -104.43
CA LYS A 492 17.90 45.15 -105.61
C LYS A 492 17.18 44.46 -106.77
N ALA A 493 16.32 43.48 -106.48
CA ALA A 493 15.51 42.83 -107.50
C ALA A 493 14.50 43.81 -108.12
N SER A 494 13.87 44.67 -107.31
CA SER A 494 13.00 45.76 -107.80
C SER A 494 13.74 46.80 -108.63
N GLU A 495 14.96 47.19 -108.23
CA GLU A 495 15.82 48.10 -108.98
C GLU A 495 16.16 47.54 -110.38
N VAL A 496 16.57 46.28 -110.46
CA VAL A 496 16.83 45.57 -111.73
C VAL A 496 15.55 45.40 -112.56
N ILE A 497 14.39 45.19 -111.94
CA ILE A 497 13.10 45.19 -112.65
C ILE A 497 12.80 46.59 -113.22
N GLU A 498 13.05 47.67 -112.48
CA GLU A 498 12.87 49.04 -112.96
C GLU A 498 13.83 49.38 -114.12
N GLU A 499 15.07 48.85 -114.12
CA GLU A 499 15.99 48.92 -115.26
C GLU A 499 15.47 48.14 -116.48
N PHE A 500 14.90 46.95 -116.29
CA PHE A 500 14.24 46.21 -117.37
C PHE A 500 12.99 46.93 -117.89
N GLU A 501 12.20 47.58 -117.03
CA GLU A 501 11.06 48.39 -117.45
C GLU A 501 11.51 49.63 -118.25
N LYS A 502 12.54 50.35 -117.80
CA LYS A 502 13.17 51.48 -118.52
C LYS A 502 13.69 51.04 -119.90
N THR A 503 14.39 49.92 -119.99
CA THR A 503 14.90 49.41 -121.26
C THR A 503 13.79 48.88 -122.17
N ILE A 504 12.74 48.25 -121.65
CA ILE A 504 11.53 47.89 -122.41
C ILE A 504 10.82 49.14 -122.96
N VAL A 505 10.70 50.21 -122.17
CA VAL A 505 10.13 51.49 -122.65
C VAL A 505 11.01 52.11 -123.73
N HIS A 506 12.34 52.10 -123.56
CA HIS A 506 13.28 52.59 -124.56
C HIS A 506 13.20 51.79 -125.88
N LEU A 507 13.16 50.46 -125.81
CA LEU A 507 13.02 49.58 -126.96
C LEU A 507 11.66 49.75 -127.66
N LYS A 508 10.57 49.94 -126.90
CA LYS A 508 9.25 50.30 -127.47
C LYS A 508 9.31 51.62 -128.23
N HIS A 509 9.99 52.63 -127.69
CA HIS A 509 10.15 53.92 -128.36
C HIS A 509 11.02 53.80 -129.62
N GLN A 510 12.17 53.11 -129.57
CA GLN A 510 12.98 52.82 -130.76
C GLN A 510 12.19 52.06 -131.84
N LEU A 511 11.36 51.09 -131.44
CA LEU A 511 10.50 50.34 -132.35
C LEU A 511 9.48 51.26 -133.02
N GLN A 512 8.77 52.10 -132.25
CA GLN A 512 7.84 53.12 -132.77
C GLN A 512 8.54 54.09 -133.74
N ASP A 513 9.75 54.53 -133.42
CA ASP A 513 10.57 55.41 -134.27
C ASP A 513 10.94 54.73 -135.58
N SER A 514 11.39 53.47 -135.53
CA SER A 514 11.74 52.70 -136.72
C SER A 514 10.52 52.40 -137.61
N GLU A 515 9.37 52.12 -136.99
CA GLU A 515 8.10 51.90 -137.67
C GLU A 515 7.58 53.20 -138.32
N HIS A 516 7.71 54.36 -137.64
CA HIS A 516 7.41 55.67 -138.23
C HIS A 516 8.31 55.99 -139.44
N ARG A 517 9.62 55.70 -139.34
CA ARG A 517 10.57 55.87 -140.46
C ARG A 517 10.24 54.94 -141.62
N ARG A 518 9.92 53.67 -141.34
CA ARG A 518 9.49 52.68 -142.34
C ARG A 518 8.20 53.12 -143.05
N GLN A 519 7.20 53.57 -142.31
CA GLN A 519 5.97 54.11 -142.87
C GLN A 519 6.20 55.38 -143.70
N GLN A 520 7.11 56.26 -143.28
CA GLN A 520 7.46 57.44 -144.07
C GLN A 520 8.15 57.04 -145.39
N GLN A 521 9.11 56.12 -145.34
CA GLN A 521 9.78 55.60 -146.54
C GLN A 521 8.79 54.94 -147.51
N VAL A 522 7.79 54.20 -147.00
CA VAL A 522 6.70 53.64 -147.83
C VAL A 522 5.87 54.76 -148.47
N ARG A 523 5.45 55.79 -147.72
CA ARG A 523 4.74 56.96 -148.28
C ARG A 523 5.57 57.68 -149.35
N ASP A 524 6.87 57.87 -149.11
CA ASP A 524 7.78 58.55 -150.05
C ASP A 524 8.00 57.70 -151.32
N GLN A 525 8.02 56.37 -151.20
CA GLN A 525 8.05 55.45 -152.36
C GLN A 525 6.72 55.45 -153.12
N GLU A 526 5.58 55.44 -152.44
CA GLU A 526 4.26 55.48 -153.06
C GLU A 526 4.01 56.79 -153.81
N ILE A 527 4.47 57.93 -153.25
CA ILE A 527 4.46 59.23 -153.94
C ILE A 527 5.38 59.21 -155.18
N LYS A 528 6.52 58.51 -155.15
CA LYS A 528 7.38 58.33 -156.34
C LYS A 528 6.71 57.48 -157.39
N PHE A 529 6.22 56.29 -157.04
CA PHE A 529 5.51 55.42 -157.99
C PHE A 529 4.26 56.09 -158.58
N GLN A 530 3.54 56.90 -157.81
CA GLN A 530 2.42 57.68 -158.31
C GLN A 530 2.87 58.76 -159.31
N LYS A 531 3.98 59.46 -159.06
CA LYS A 531 4.59 60.38 -160.05
C LYS A 531 5.08 59.67 -161.30
N GLU A 532 5.80 58.55 -161.15
CA GLU A 532 6.29 57.74 -162.27
C GLU A 532 5.13 57.22 -163.13
N LYS A 533 4.03 56.78 -162.50
CA LYS A 533 2.77 56.41 -163.15
C LYS A 533 2.14 57.57 -163.92
N ASP A 534 2.09 58.77 -163.33
CA ASP A 534 1.48 59.94 -163.98
C ASP A 534 2.37 60.49 -165.13
N GLU A 535 3.70 60.48 -164.96
CA GLU A 535 4.67 60.77 -166.02
C GLU A 535 4.56 59.75 -167.17
N LEU A 536 4.44 58.46 -166.85
CA LEU A 536 4.19 57.41 -167.84
C LEU A 536 2.85 57.63 -168.55
N HIS A 537 1.76 57.94 -167.82
CA HIS A 537 0.45 58.25 -168.39
C HIS A 537 0.54 59.39 -169.41
N VAL A 538 1.11 60.53 -169.01
CA VAL A 538 1.34 61.68 -169.90
C VAL A 538 2.26 61.31 -171.09
N SER A 539 3.23 60.41 -170.91
CA SER A 539 4.06 59.90 -172.01
C SER A 539 3.28 59.02 -172.99
N TYR A 540 2.34 58.20 -172.50
CA TYR A 540 1.48 57.37 -173.32
C TYR A 540 0.41 58.19 -174.02
N GLU A 541 -0.23 59.14 -173.36
CA GLU A 541 -1.14 60.11 -173.98
C GLU A 541 -0.44 60.89 -175.11
N ARG A 542 0.79 61.38 -174.86
CA ARG A 542 1.59 62.06 -175.89
C ARG A 542 1.92 61.16 -177.08
N LYS A 543 2.24 59.88 -176.84
CA LYS A 543 2.45 58.88 -177.91
C LYS A 543 1.16 58.60 -178.68
N VAL A 544 0.04 58.40 -177.99
CA VAL A 544 -1.28 58.19 -178.61
C VAL A 544 -1.68 59.39 -179.47
N LEU A 545 -1.51 60.63 -178.97
CA LEU A 545 -1.78 61.85 -179.74
C LEU A 545 -0.87 61.98 -180.97
N ALA A 546 0.42 61.66 -180.85
CA ALA A 546 1.34 61.65 -181.99
C ALA A 546 0.95 60.59 -183.04
N SER A 547 0.74 59.33 -182.62
CA SER A 547 0.30 58.25 -183.50
C SER A 547 -1.08 58.53 -184.12
N ASN A 548 -1.99 59.22 -183.45
CA ASN A 548 -3.29 59.61 -184.01
C ASN A 548 -3.15 60.76 -185.02
N SER A 549 -2.26 61.73 -184.77
CA SER A 549 -1.84 62.75 -185.75
C SER A 549 -1.30 62.09 -187.03
N ASP A 550 -0.42 61.11 -186.86
CA ASP A 550 0.27 60.48 -187.99
C ASP A 550 -0.66 59.50 -188.71
N ALA A 551 -1.54 58.79 -188.00
CA ALA A 551 -2.61 57.99 -188.58
C ALA A 551 -3.60 58.84 -189.39
N GLU A 552 -3.98 60.05 -188.97
CA GLU A 552 -4.81 60.94 -189.81
C GLU A 552 -4.08 61.46 -191.05
N LYS A 553 -2.76 61.73 -190.96
CA LYS A 553 -1.92 62.05 -192.15
C LYS A 553 -1.87 60.87 -193.11
N GLU A 554 -1.57 59.66 -192.61
CA GLU A 554 -1.53 58.42 -193.40
C GLU A 554 -2.90 58.09 -193.98
N LYS A 555 -4.00 58.31 -193.26
CA LYS A 555 -5.38 58.13 -193.74
C LYS A 555 -5.74 59.15 -194.83
N ALA A 556 -5.26 60.39 -194.73
CA ALA A 556 -5.40 61.39 -195.78
C ALA A 556 -4.53 61.10 -197.03
N GLU A 557 -3.37 60.46 -196.86
CA GLU A 557 -2.51 59.94 -197.94
C GLU A 557 -3.11 58.69 -198.59
N ALA A 558 -3.57 57.73 -197.78
CA ALA A 558 -4.15 56.47 -198.21
C ALA A 558 -5.43 56.71 -199.02
N LYS A 559 -6.32 57.63 -198.59
CA LYS A 559 -7.47 58.04 -199.42
C LYS A 559 -7.07 58.64 -200.78
N ARG A 560 -5.89 59.25 -200.91
CA ARG A 560 -5.33 59.74 -202.19
C ARG A 560 -4.60 58.67 -203.01
N LYS A 561 -4.23 57.53 -202.42
CA LYS A 561 -3.51 56.41 -203.05
C LYS A 561 -4.43 55.23 -203.42
N ILE A 562 -5.40 54.89 -202.57
CA ILE A 562 -6.40 53.83 -202.79
C ILE A 562 -7.22 54.13 -204.05
N ALA A 563 -7.72 55.35 -204.18
CA ALA A 563 -8.41 55.88 -205.37
C ALA A 563 -7.51 56.03 -206.64
N LYS A 564 -6.31 55.43 -206.63
CA LYS A 564 -5.40 55.28 -207.79
C LYS A 564 -4.84 53.86 -207.95
N LEU A 565 -5.18 52.93 -207.05
CA LEU A 565 -4.64 51.57 -207.00
C LEU A 565 -5.73 50.49 -207.08
N GLU A 566 -6.98 50.80 -206.74
CA GLU A 566 -8.13 49.89 -206.94
C GLU A 566 -8.38 49.56 -208.44
N ASP A 567 -7.93 50.44 -209.34
CA ASP A 567 -7.92 50.23 -210.79
C ASP A 567 -6.76 49.32 -211.27
N ALA A 568 -5.74 49.06 -210.44
CA ALA A 568 -4.48 48.44 -210.86
C ALA A 568 -4.17 47.10 -210.17
N LEU A 569 -4.55 46.91 -208.91
CA LEU A 569 -4.02 45.83 -208.05
C LEU A 569 -4.86 44.52 -208.08
N ARG A 570 -5.56 44.25 -209.18
CA ARG A 570 -6.28 42.98 -209.41
C ARG A 570 -5.45 41.88 -210.08
N GLU A 571 -4.26 42.23 -210.58
CA GLU A 571 -3.49 41.40 -211.53
C GLU A 571 -2.41 40.50 -210.88
N MET A 572 -1.98 40.77 -209.63
CA MET A 572 -0.70 40.23 -209.10
C MET A 572 -0.83 39.35 -207.84
N GLN A 573 -0.95 38.04 -208.11
CA GLN A 573 -0.15 36.93 -207.57
C GLN A 573 0.24 36.92 -206.07
N SER A 574 -0.06 35.88 -205.27
CA SER A 574 -0.08 34.42 -205.56
C SER A 574 1.29 33.82 -205.92
N GLN A 575 2.35 34.11 -205.16
CA GLN A 575 3.69 33.49 -205.36
C GLN A 575 4.52 33.11 -204.11
N LEU A 576 4.18 33.50 -202.87
CA LEU A 576 5.13 33.50 -201.74
C LEU A 576 5.07 32.31 -200.74
N ASP A 577 4.64 31.12 -201.17
CA ASP A 577 4.86 29.88 -200.42
C ASP A 577 6.12 29.14 -200.94
N ARG A 578 7.13 28.89 -200.09
CA ARG A 578 8.06 27.73 -200.27
C ARG A 578 9.11 27.33 -199.22
N ALA A 579 9.41 28.07 -198.14
CA ALA A 579 10.59 27.71 -197.31
C ALA A 579 10.53 28.03 -195.81
N ARG A 580 10.56 26.97 -194.97
CA ARG A 580 11.55 26.71 -193.87
C ARG A 580 11.11 25.54 -192.96
N GLU A 581 11.47 24.31 -193.34
CA GLU A 581 11.22 23.07 -192.58
C GLU A 581 12.51 22.21 -192.59
N SER A 582 13.48 22.52 -191.72
CA SER A 582 14.83 21.91 -191.85
C SER A 582 15.75 21.95 -190.59
N GLN A 583 15.25 21.81 -189.36
CA GLN A 583 16.12 21.72 -188.18
C GLN A 583 15.52 20.90 -187.02
N ARG A 584 15.86 19.59 -186.92
CA ARG A 584 15.14 18.66 -186.01
C ARG A 584 15.91 17.41 -185.49
N GLN A 585 17.26 17.37 -185.52
CA GLN A 585 18.03 16.12 -185.22
C GLN A 585 19.33 16.32 -184.39
N THR A 586 19.24 16.63 -183.10
CA THR A 586 20.43 16.72 -182.19
C THR A 586 20.21 16.27 -180.73
N VAL A 587 19.10 15.59 -180.41
CA VAL A 587 18.62 15.45 -179.01
C VAL A 587 18.90 14.08 -178.36
N GLN A 588 19.38 13.06 -179.10
CA GLN A 588 19.19 11.65 -178.71
C GLN A 588 20.46 10.87 -178.33
N GLN A 589 21.46 11.51 -177.71
CA GLN A 589 22.75 10.86 -177.36
C GLN A 589 23.28 11.09 -175.92
N THR A 590 22.59 11.84 -175.06
CA THR A 590 23.10 12.21 -173.72
C THR A 590 22.80 11.20 -172.60
N ASP A 591 21.71 10.46 -172.69
CA ASP A 591 21.03 9.96 -171.48
C ASP A 591 21.57 8.62 -170.95
N MET A 592 22.32 7.86 -171.77
CA MET A 592 22.82 6.52 -171.40
C MET A 592 24.04 6.51 -170.46
N ALA A 593 24.63 7.67 -170.14
CA ALA A 593 25.89 7.76 -169.41
C ALA A 593 25.77 7.74 -167.87
N LEU A 594 24.59 8.07 -167.31
CA LEU A 594 24.43 8.28 -165.86
C LEU A 594 24.15 7.00 -165.05
N GLU A 595 23.62 5.95 -165.68
CA GLU A 595 23.09 4.77 -164.98
C GLU A 595 24.17 3.92 -164.27
N GLN A 596 25.40 3.91 -164.79
CA GLN A 596 26.44 2.95 -164.37
C GLN A 596 27.17 3.36 -163.08
N PHE A 597 27.26 4.66 -162.77
CA PHE A 597 28.05 5.13 -161.62
C PHE A 597 27.41 4.80 -160.26
N LYS A 598 26.08 4.62 -160.22
CA LYS A 598 25.29 4.47 -159.00
C LYS A 598 25.60 3.18 -158.23
N LYS A 599 25.71 2.04 -158.93
CA LYS A 599 25.83 0.70 -158.33
C LYS A 599 27.18 0.42 -157.66
N GLN A 600 28.20 1.25 -157.90
CA GLN A 600 29.53 1.07 -157.31
C GLN A 600 29.61 1.56 -155.85
N VAL A 601 28.75 2.53 -155.48
CA VAL A 601 28.80 3.17 -154.16
C VAL A 601 28.11 2.32 -153.09
N GLU A 602 26.92 1.80 -153.42
CA GLU A 602 26.03 1.07 -152.50
C GLU A 602 26.73 -0.15 -151.85
N LEU A 603 27.56 -0.87 -152.62
CA LEU A 603 28.27 -2.08 -152.19
C LEU A 603 29.42 -1.84 -151.19
N THR A 604 29.90 -0.59 -151.02
CA THR A 604 31.01 -0.28 -150.10
C THR A 604 30.54 0.14 -148.71
N SER A 605 29.33 0.68 -148.59
CA SER A 605 28.75 1.14 -147.31
C SER A 605 28.37 -0.01 -146.36
N GLU A 606 27.78 -1.09 -146.85
CA GLU A 606 27.21 -2.14 -145.98
C GLU A 606 28.26 -2.83 -145.09
N LYS A 607 29.48 -3.01 -145.62
CA LYS A 607 30.55 -3.72 -144.92
C LYS A 607 31.05 -3.00 -143.67
N ALA A 608 31.02 -1.66 -143.66
CA ALA A 608 31.43 -0.85 -142.51
C ALA A 608 30.45 -0.92 -141.34
N TYR A 609 29.14 -1.09 -141.61
CA TYR A 609 28.13 -1.20 -140.56
C TYR A 609 28.14 -2.57 -139.85
N ALA A 610 28.55 -3.64 -140.54
CA ALA A 610 28.64 -4.98 -139.97
C ALA A 610 29.73 -5.10 -138.88
N ASP A 611 30.96 -4.67 -139.18
CA ASP A 611 32.08 -4.76 -138.24
C ASP A 611 31.87 -3.90 -136.99
N MET A 612 31.27 -2.71 -137.14
CA MET A 612 30.96 -1.82 -136.01
C MET A 612 29.88 -2.41 -135.07
N LYS A 613 28.89 -3.14 -135.61
CA LYS A 613 27.88 -3.84 -134.80
C LYS A 613 28.52 -4.93 -133.92
N LEU A 614 29.41 -5.73 -134.49
CA LEU A 614 30.05 -6.86 -133.80
C LEU A 614 30.96 -6.41 -132.64
N GLN A 615 31.61 -5.23 -132.75
CA GLN A 615 32.34 -4.66 -131.62
C GLN A 615 31.42 -4.13 -130.51
N MET A 616 30.24 -3.61 -130.85
CA MET A 616 29.30 -3.09 -129.87
C MET A 616 28.69 -4.20 -129.01
N GLU A 617 28.26 -5.31 -129.61
CA GLU A 617 27.76 -6.49 -128.88
C GLU A 617 28.78 -7.01 -127.85
N LYS A 618 30.07 -7.07 -128.20
CA LYS A 618 31.12 -7.52 -127.29
C LYS A 618 31.36 -6.56 -126.10
N VAL A 619 31.28 -5.25 -126.33
CA VAL A 619 31.38 -4.25 -125.25
C VAL A 619 30.16 -4.31 -124.32
N GLU A 620 28.98 -4.65 -124.85
CA GLU A 620 27.76 -4.88 -124.05
C GLU A 620 27.89 -6.13 -123.17
N GLU A 621 28.44 -7.24 -123.69
CA GLU A 621 28.72 -8.45 -122.90
C GLU A 621 29.70 -8.18 -121.74
N ASP A 622 30.85 -7.55 -122.00
CA ASP A 622 31.84 -7.18 -120.98
C ASP A 622 31.24 -6.22 -119.92
N LEU A 623 30.36 -5.31 -120.35
CA LEU A 623 29.63 -4.41 -119.46
C LEU A 623 28.61 -5.14 -118.56
N ILE A 624 27.93 -6.16 -119.09
CA ILE A 624 26.99 -7.01 -118.32
C ILE A 624 27.75 -7.88 -117.31
N LEU A 625 28.87 -8.48 -117.70
CA LEU A 625 29.76 -9.22 -116.80
C LEU A 625 30.31 -8.32 -115.68
N THR A 626 30.75 -7.10 -116.01
CA THR A 626 31.27 -6.15 -115.02
C THR A 626 30.17 -5.65 -114.06
N LYS A 627 28.95 -5.40 -114.56
CA LYS A 627 27.79 -5.02 -113.74
C LYS A 627 27.41 -6.13 -112.76
N SER A 628 27.23 -7.35 -113.24
CA SER A 628 26.83 -8.50 -112.41
C SER A 628 27.88 -8.88 -111.36
N LEU A 629 29.18 -8.73 -111.67
CA LEU A 629 30.24 -8.89 -110.67
C LEU A 629 30.16 -7.86 -109.54
N ARG A 630 29.95 -6.57 -109.87
CA ARG A 630 29.77 -5.50 -108.85
C ARG A 630 28.48 -5.70 -108.05
N GLU A 631 27.40 -6.12 -108.68
CA GLU A 631 26.14 -6.41 -108.00
C GLU A 631 26.29 -7.58 -107.01
N LYS A 632 27.00 -8.64 -107.41
CA LYS A 632 27.34 -9.75 -106.52
C LYS A 632 28.18 -9.28 -105.33
N GLN A 633 29.26 -8.53 -105.57
CA GLN A 633 30.08 -7.96 -104.49
C GLN A 633 29.24 -7.10 -103.53
N SER A 634 28.33 -6.26 -104.05
CA SER A 634 27.42 -5.45 -103.23
C SER A 634 26.46 -6.29 -102.39
N LYS A 635 25.97 -7.42 -102.92
CA LYS A 635 25.12 -8.38 -102.17
C LYS A 635 25.91 -9.12 -101.10
N ASP A 636 27.12 -9.56 -101.41
CA ASP A 636 28.02 -10.24 -100.47
C ASP A 636 28.39 -9.30 -99.30
N PHE A 637 28.66 -8.01 -99.57
CA PHE A 637 28.88 -7.00 -98.52
C PHE A 637 27.63 -6.69 -97.70
N SER A 638 26.43 -6.63 -98.30
CA SER A 638 25.19 -6.49 -97.52
C SER A 638 25.02 -7.66 -96.57
N GLN A 639 25.15 -8.90 -97.06
CA GLN A 639 25.02 -10.11 -96.24
C GLN A 639 26.02 -10.14 -95.08
N GLN A 640 27.25 -9.64 -95.26
CA GLN A 640 28.22 -9.50 -94.17
C GLN A 640 27.80 -8.46 -93.13
N LEU A 641 27.28 -7.30 -93.55
CA LEU A 641 26.77 -6.27 -92.65
C LEU A 641 25.50 -6.73 -91.92
N ASP A 642 24.59 -7.42 -92.60
CA ASP A 642 23.34 -7.92 -92.05
C ASP A 642 23.58 -9.08 -91.07
N ALA A 643 24.52 -9.99 -91.36
CA ALA A 643 24.95 -11.03 -90.42
C ALA A 643 25.68 -10.44 -89.19
N LEU A 644 26.42 -9.33 -89.35
CA LEU A 644 27.05 -8.64 -88.22
C LEU A 644 26.00 -7.90 -87.36
N ARG A 645 25.00 -7.27 -87.99
CA ARG A 645 23.84 -6.67 -87.31
C ARG A 645 23.06 -7.71 -86.51
N GLN A 646 22.74 -8.86 -87.11
CA GLN A 646 22.04 -9.96 -86.42
C GLN A 646 22.82 -10.46 -85.19
N LYS A 647 24.16 -10.56 -85.26
CA LYS A 647 24.99 -10.93 -84.10
C LYS A 647 24.90 -9.91 -82.97
N TYR A 648 24.96 -8.61 -83.27
CA TYR A 648 24.80 -7.58 -82.24
C TYR A 648 23.37 -7.52 -81.69
N GLU A 649 22.35 -7.67 -82.54
CA GLU A 649 20.95 -7.72 -82.12
C GLU A 649 20.68 -8.94 -81.22
N GLN A 650 21.23 -10.10 -81.56
CA GLN A 650 21.20 -11.29 -80.71
C GLN A 650 21.92 -11.07 -79.37
N GLN A 651 23.13 -10.50 -79.36
CA GLN A 651 23.83 -10.17 -78.11
C GLN A 651 23.04 -9.20 -77.22
N MET A 652 22.39 -8.19 -77.81
CA MET A 652 21.52 -7.28 -77.07
C MET A 652 20.25 -7.98 -76.57
N ALA A 653 19.71 -8.97 -77.28
CA ALA A 653 18.59 -9.78 -76.81
C ALA A 653 18.99 -10.75 -75.68
N GLU A 654 20.17 -11.35 -75.76
CA GLU A 654 20.75 -12.20 -74.72
C GLU A 654 21.02 -11.39 -73.44
N GLN A 655 21.62 -10.20 -73.54
CA GLN A 655 21.82 -9.31 -72.38
C GLN A 655 20.49 -8.84 -71.78
N ARG A 656 19.49 -8.46 -72.61
CA ARG A 656 18.15 -8.09 -72.13
C ARG A 656 17.49 -9.25 -71.37
N THR A 657 17.54 -10.47 -71.91
CA THR A 657 16.93 -11.64 -71.27
C THR A 657 17.69 -12.08 -70.01
N GLN A 658 19.01 -11.91 -69.95
CA GLN A 658 19.79 -12.09 -68.72
C GLN A 658 19.34 -11.10 -67.63
N HIS A 659 19.29 -9.79 -67.92
CA HIS A 659 18.81 -8.80 -66.96
C HIS A 659 17.33 -8.98 -66.56
N GLU A 660 16.47 -9.46 -67.47
CA GLU A 660 15.09 -9.85 -67.18
C GLU A 660 15.03 -11.01 -66.16
N GLN A 661 15.90 -12.01 -66.32
CA GLN A 661 16.04 -13.15 -65.41
C GLN A 661 16.64 -12.75 -64.05
N GLU A 662 17.64 -11.87 -64.03
CA GLU A 662 18.21 -11.31 -62.79
C GLU A 662 17.17 -10.47 -62.04
N ARG A 663 16.46 -9.59 -62.74
CA ARG A 663 15.38 -8.74 -62.19
C ARG A 663 14.28 -9.59 -61.56
N THR A 664 13.80 -10.62 -62.26
CA THR A 664 12.77 -11.52 -61.75
C THR A 664 13.28 -12.41 -60.61
N ARG A 665 14.54 -12.86 -60.64
CA ARG A 665 15.18 -13.59 -59.52
C ARG A 665 15.28 -12.73 -58.26
N LEU A 666 15.75 -11.49 -58.38
CA LEU A 666 15.85 -10.55 -57.26
C LEU A 666 14.46 -10.18 -56.71
N GLN A 667 13.46 -9.98 -57.59
CA GLN A 667 12.08 -9.75 -57.18
C GLN A 667 11.48 -10.94 -56.42
N GLN A 668 11.76 -12.17 -56.86
CA GLN A 668 11.36 -13.39 -56.15
C GLN A 668 12.11 -13.62 -54.83
N GLN A 669 13.37 -13.18 -54.73
CA GLN A 669 14.13 -13.22 -53.48
C GLN A 669 13.54 -12.22 -52.48
N HIS A 670 13.38 -10.95 -52.87
CA HIS A 670 12.77 -9.92 -52.05
C HIS A 670 11.34 -10.28 -51.62
N SER A 671 10.53 -10.91 -52.49
CA SER A 671 9.20 -11.38 -52.08
C SER A 671 9.29 -12.48 -51.01
N LYS A 672 10.17 -13.47 -51.16
CA LYS A 672 10.38 -14.54 -50.17
C LYS A 672 10.92 -14.01 -48.84
N GLU A 673 11.84 -13.05 -48.87
CA GLU A 673 12.38 -12.39 -47.67
C GLU A 673 11.28 -11.60 -46.94
N LYS A 674 10.53 -10.77 -47.66
CA LYS A 674 9.38 -10.03 -47.12
C LYS A 674 8.27 -10.96 -46.59
N ASP A 675 7.96 -12.06 -47.28
CA ASP A 675 6.98 -13.05 -46.81
C ASP A 675 7.50 -13.84 -45.58
N SER A 676 8.81 -14.07 -45.48
CA SER A 676 9.44 -14.71 -44.31
C SER A 676 9.40 -13.79 -43.08
N LEU A 677 9.71 -12.50 -43.26
CA LEU A 677 9.63 -11.48 -42.21
C LEU A 677 8.18 -11.29 -41.72
N VAL A 678 7.20 -11.29 -42.63
CA VAL A 678 5.77 -11.26 -42.27
C VAL A 678 5.38 -12.51 -41.46
N GLN A 679 5.88 -13.70 -41.82
CA GLN A 679 5.65 -14.90 -41.00
C GLN A 679 6.35 -14.83 -39.64
N GLU A 680 7.52 -14.23 -39.53
CA GLU A 680 8.24 -14.03 -38.28
C GLU A 680 7.46 -13.11 -37.35
N HIS A 681 7.10 -11.90 -37.79
CA HIS A 681 6.24 -10.99 -37.04
C HIS A 681 4.88 -11.60 -36.68
N GLN A 682 4.30 -12.43 -37.54
CA GLN A 682 3.07 -13.16 -37.22
C GLN A 682 3.28 -14.21 -36.10
N ARG A 683 4.44 -14.87 -36.04
CA ARG A 683 4.82 -15.79 -34.93
C ARG A 683 5.06 -15.01 -33.64
N GLU A 684 5.76 -13.87 -33.71
CA GLU A 684 6.03 -12.98 -32.57
C GLU A 684 4.71 -12.45 -31.99
N ALA A 685 3.84 -11.87 -32.82
CA ALA A 685 2.52 -11.41 -32.42
C ALA A 685 1.67 -12.54 -31.81
N SER A 686 1.68 -13.74 -32.40
CA SER A 686 1.00 -14.92 -31.85
C SER A 686 1.61 -15.42 -30.54
N SER A 687 2.88 -15.14 -30.27
CA SER A 687 3.57 -15.47 -29.02
C SER A 687 3.21 -14.46 -27.92
N LEU A 688 3.29 -13.17 -28.23
CA LEU A 688 2.89 -12.08 -27.33
C LEU A 688 1.40 -12.16 -26.98
N GLU A 689 0.53 -12.48 -27.94
CA GLU A 689 -0.90 -12.69 -27.69
C GLU A 689 -1.16 -13.87 -26.72
N LYS A 690 -0.39 -14.97 -26.84
CA LYS A 690 -0.46 -16.10 -25.88
C LYS A 690 0.05 -15.69 -24.50
N GLN A 691 1.16 -14.96 -24.41
CA GLN A 691 1.68 -14.45 -23.13
C GLN A 691 0.67 -13.50 -22.47
N ALA A 692 0.07 -12.58 -23.22
CA ALA A 692 -0.96 -11.68 -22.74
C ALA A 692 -2.23 -12.42 -22.25
N ARG A 693 -2.67 -13.48 -22.97
CA ARG A 693 -3.77 -14.35 -22.51
C ARG A 693 -3.44 -15.05 -21.20
N VAL A 694 -2.22 -15.60 -21.04
CA VAL A 694 -1.80 -16.27 -19.80
C VAL A 694 -1.71 -15.28 -18.64
N ALA A 695 -1.12 -14.10 -18.83
CA ALA A 695 -1.06 -13.06 -17.81
C ALA A 695 -2.46 -12.57 -17.40
N LEU A 696 -3.37 -12.37 -18.36
CA LEU A 696 -4.76 -12.03 -18.09
C LEU A 696 -5.47 -13.13 -17.29
N GLN A 697 -5.27 -14.40 -17.64
CA GLN A 697 -5.82 -15.54 -16.90
C GLN A 697 -5.29 -15.61 -15.47
N GLN A 698 -4.00 -15.36 -15.25
CA GLN A 698 -3.38 -15.30 -13.91
C GLN A 698 -3.96 -14.14 -13.08
N HIS A 699 -4.09 -12.95 -13.65
CA HIS A 699 -4.76 -11.82 -12.98
C HIS A 699 -6.22 -12.12 -12.65
N GLN A 700 -6.96 -12.79 -13.52
CA GLN A 700 -8.33 -13.24 -13.25
C GLN A 700 -8.38 -14.28 -12.12
N GLN A 701 -7.47 -15.26 -12.11
CA GLN A 701 -7.36 -16.27 -11.05
C GLN A 701 -7.07 -15.61 -9.69
N HIS A 702 -6.03 -14.77 -9.60
CA HIS A 702 -5.75 -14.03 -8.37
C HIS A 702 -6.93 -13.16 -7.92
N THR A 703 -7.62 -12.48 -8.85
CA THR A 703 -8.82 -11.68 -8.52
C THR A 703 -9.96 -12.54 -7.98
N GLN A 704 -10.13 -13.78 -8.48
CA GLN A 704 -11.10 -14.73 -7.93
C GLN A 704 -10.68 -15.26 -6.56
N GLU A 705 -9.39 -15.51 -6.33
CA GLU A 705 -8.89 -15.92 -5.02
C GLU A 705 -9.03 -14.83 -3.96
N TRP A 706 -8.71 -13.57 -4.29
CA TRP A 706 -8.93 -12.42 -3.40
C TRP A 706 -10.41 -12.34 -3.01
N ARG A 707 -11.32 -12.32 -3.98
CA ARG A 707 -12.78 -12.34 -3.70
C ARG A 707 -13.23 -13.53 -2.83
N LYS A 708 -12.59 -14.71 -2.95
CA LYS A 708 -12.87 -15.86 -2.06
C LYS A 708 -12.36 -15.64 -0.63
N ARG A 709 -11.16 -15.07 -0.46
CA ARG A 709 -10.61 -14.70 0.86
C ARG A 709 -11.46 -13.62 1.51
N ASP A 710 -11.82 -12.57 0.75
CA ASP A 710 -12.66 -11.46 1.21
C ASP A 710 -14.05 -11.97 1.62
N ALA A 711 -14.67 -12.84 0.81
CA ALA A 711 -15.96 -13.45 1.14
C ALA A 711 -15.91 -14.36 2.38
N GLN A 712 -14.81 -15.10 2.59
CA GLN A 712 -14.62 -15.88 3.81
C GLN A 712 -14.49 -14.97 5.03
N ILE A 713 -13.66 -13.91 4.96
CA ILE A 713 -13.50 -12.94 6.04
C ILE A 713 -14.83 -12.25 6.39
N ILE A 714 -15.65 -11.90 5.37
CA ILE A 714 -17.00 -11.38 5.59
C ILE A 714 -17.88 -12.41 6.30
N SER A 715 -17.90 -13.67 5.85
CA SER A 715 -18.68 -14.74 6.49
C SER A 715 -18.24 -15.02 7.94
N ASP A 716 -16.93 -14.95 8.23
CA ASP A 716 -16.37 -15.17 9.56
C ASP A 716 -16.72 -14.00 10.51
N LEU A 717 -16.77 -12.77 9.99
CA LEU A 717 -17.21 -11.57 10.72
C LEU A 717 -18.73 -11.56 10.93
N GLU A 718 -19.51 -12.00 9.95
CA GLU A 718 -20.97 -12.16 10.09
C GLU A 718 -21.32 -13.23 11.13
N ALA A 719 -20.59 -14.35 11.17
CA ALA A 719 -20.73 -15.37 12.20
C ALA A 719 -20.37 -14.84 13.60
N GLN A 720 -19.28 -14.07 13.74
CA GLN A 720 -18.92 -13.41 15.01
C GLN A 720 -19.98 -12.40 15.46
N LEU A 721 -20.49 -11.56 14.54
CA LEU A 721 -21.57 -10.62 14.82
C LEU A 721 -22.86 -11.35 15.24
N GLN A 722 -23.12 -12.54 14.69
CA GLN A 722 -24.27 -13.35 15.08
C GLN A 722 -24.09 -13.99 16.47
N SER A 723 -22.91 -14.54 16.80
CA SER A 723 -22.59 -15.02 18.15
C SER A 723 -22.80 -13.92 19.20
N VAL A 724 -22.23 -12.73 18.97
CA VAL A 724 -22.36 -11.59 19.91
C VAL A 724 -23.81 -11.11 20.02
N ARG A 725 -24.64 -11.23 18.97
CA ARG A 725 -26.08 -10.95 19.05
C ARG A 725 -26.82 -11.99 19.88
N GLU A 726 -26.49 -13.27 19.73
CA GLU A 726 -27.11 -14.37 20.48
C GLU A 726 -26.70 -14.33 21.96
N GLU A 727 -25.43 -14.04 22.26
CA GLU A 727 -24.92 -13.76 23.61
C GLU A 727 -25.65 -12.56 24.26
N LEU A 728 -25.82 -11.46 23.51
CA LEU A 728 -26.55 -10.28 23.99
C LEU A 728 -28.04 -10.56 24.23
N GLN A 729 -28.68 -11.35 23.35
CA GLN A 729 -30.07 -11.81 23.55
C GLN A 729 -30.20 -12.73 24.76
N GLY A 730 -29.24 -13.65 24.96
CA GLY A 730 -29.16 -14.52 26.12
C GLY A 730 -29.01 -13.74 27.43
N ALA A 731 -28.06 -12.79 27.48
CA ALA A 731 -27.86 -11.90 28.62
C ALA A 731 -29.10 -11.03 28.90
N HIS A 732 -29.77 -10.52 27.87
CA HIS A 732 -31.02 -9.77 28.02
C HIS A 732 -32.17 -10.65 28.55
N ALA A 733 -32.28 -11.90 28.09
CA ALA A 733 -33.26 -12.86 28.57
C ALA A 733 -33.01 -13.25 30.04
N GLN A 734 -31.75 -13.49 30.42
CA GLN A 734 -31.34 -13.73 31.81
C GLN A 734 -31.65 -12.53 32.72
N HIS A 735 -31.30 -11.31 32.31
CA HIS A 735 -31.63 -10.10 33.06
C HIS A 735 -33.15 -9.91 33.19
N LYS A 736 -33.93 -10.20 32.14
CA LYS A 736 -35.39 -10.19 32.19
C LYS A 736 -35.95 -11.25 33.15
N GLN A 737 -35.37 -12.44 33.20
CA GLN A 737 -35.74 -13.48 34.17
C GLN A 737 -35.42 -13.03 35.61
N GLN A 738 -34.22 -12.50 35.87
CA GLN A 738 -33.83 -11.95 37.18
C GLN A 738 -34.79 -10.84 37.64
N LEU A 739 -35.26 -9.96 36.74
CA LEU A 739 -36.26 -8.95 37.06
C LEU A 739 -37.63 -9.56 37.44
N VAL A 740 -38.03 -10.69 36.82
CA VAL A 740 -39.26 -11.41 37.17
C VAL A 740 -39.12 -12.14 38.51
N GLU A 741 -37.98 -12.80 38.76
CA GLU A 741 -37.68 -13.44 40.04
C GLU A 741 -37.65 -12.42 41.18
N MET A 742 -37.00 -11.27 40.97
CA MET A 742 -37.00 -10.14 41.92
C MET A 742 -38.35 -9.41 42.03
N ALA A 743 -39.31 -9.64 41.12
CA ALA A 743 -40.69 -9.17 41.27
C ALA A 743 -41.53 -10.17 42.07
N LEU A 744 -41.36 -11.48 41.80
CA LEU A 744 -42.00 -12.57 42.55
C LEU A 744 -41.58 -12.55 44.02
N LEU A 745 -40.28 -12.44 44.33
CA LEU A 745 -39.78 -12.36 45.70
C LEU A 745 -40.39 -11.18 46.48
N ARG A 746 -40.54 -10.00 45.86
CA ARG A 746 -41.18 -8.84 46.50
C ARG A 746 -42.67 -9.06 46.73
N GLU A 747 -43.36 -9.75 45.84
CA GLU A 747 -44.78 -10.10 46.00
C GLU A 747 -44.96 -11.19 47.08
N GLU A 748 -44.04 -12.16 47.18
CA GLU A 748 -43.98 -13.13 48.28
C GLU A 748 -43.71 -12.45 49.63
N GLU A 749 -42.72 -11.55 49.73
CA GLU A 749 -42.44 -10.77 50.95
C GLU A 749 -43.67 -9.96 51.38
N LYS A 750 -44.35 -9.34 50.42
CA LYS A 750 -45.62 -8.61 50.61
C LYS A 750 -46.75 -9.52 51.08
N GLN A 751 -46.90 -10.72 50.51
CA GLN A 751 -47.88 -11.72 50.95
C GLN A 751 -47.57 -12.23 52.36
N ARG A 752 -46.30 -12.56 52.66
CA ARG A 752 -45.85 -12.95 54.02
C ARG A 752 -46.14 -11.83 55.03
N TRP A 753 -45.88 -10.58 54.69
CA TRP A 753 -46.24 -9.42 55.53
C TRP A 753 -47.74 -9.30 55.78
N PHE A 754 -48.59 -9.55 54.77
CA PHE A 754 -50.04 -9.61 54.97
C PHE A 754 -50.45 -10.76 55.90
N LEU A 755 -49.89 -11.96 55.73
CA LEU A 755 -50.18 -13.13 56.57
C LEU A 755 -49.70 -12.94 58.02
N ASP A 756 -48.50 -12.39 58.24
CA ASP A 756 -48.00 -12.08 59.59
C ASP A 756 -48.85 -11.01 60.29
N LYS A 757 -49.32 -10.02 59.54
CA LYS A 757 -50.25 -8.99 60.01
C LYS A 757 -51.62 -9.58 60.36
N GLU A 758 -52.15 -10.48 59.54
CA GLU A 758 -53.42 -11.18 59.80
C GLU A 758 -53.30 -12.08 61.03
N ALA A 759 -52.25 -12.91 61.10
CA ALA A 759 -51.95 -13.72 62.29
C ALA A 759 -51.69 -12.86 63.54
N ALA A 760 -51.13 -11.64 63.41
CA ALA A 760 -51.01 -10.70 64.53
C ALA A 760 -52.38 -10.14 64.96
N GLN A 761 -53.27 -9.83 64.02
CA GLN A 761 -54.65 -9.44 64.32
C GLN A 761 -55.42 -10.58 65.00
N ASP A 762 -55.28 -11.83 64.54
CA ASP A 762 -55.96 -12.97 65.15
C ASP A 762 -55.39 -13.33 66.52
N ARG A 763 -54.07 -13.20 66.74
CA ARG A 763 -53.48 -13.26 68.09
C ARG A 763 -54.05 -12.17 69.02
N LEU A 764 -54.34 -10.98 68.50
CA LEU A 764 -55.02 -9.92 69.26
C LEU A 764 -56.50 -10.24 69.52
N ARG A 765 -57.24 -10.76 68.53
CA ARG A 765 -58.62 -11.25 68.72
C ARG A 765 -58.67 -12.33 69.79
N SER A 766 -57.87 -13.39 69.66
CA SER A 766 -57.78 -14.48 70.63
C SER A 766 -57.42 -13.97 72.03
N ARG A 767 -56.55 -12.96 72.15
CA ARG A 767 -56.23 -12.34 73.45
C ARG A 767 -57.39 -11.50 74.00
N MET A 768 -58.16 -10.82 73.17
CA MET A 768 -59.39 -10.13 73.59
C MET A 768 -60.50 -11.12 73.99
N ASP A 769 -60.67 -12.23 73.25
CA ASP A 769 -61.57 -13.31 73.61
C ASP A 769 -61.15 -14.00 74.91
N GLN A 770 -59.85 -14.27 75.10
CA GLN A 770 -59.28 -14.76 76.35
C GLN A 770 -59.62 -13.82 77.52
N ILE A 771 -59.36 -12.52 77.38
CA ILE A 771 -59.67 -11.50 78.39
C ILE A 771 -61.17 -11.41 78.66
N ARG A 772 -62.03 -11.52 77.63
CA ARG A 772 -63.49 -11.58 77.82
C ARG A 772 -63.88 -12.82 78.63
N CYS A 773 -63.39 -14.00 78.26
CA CYS A 773 -63.65 -15.24 78.99
C CYS A 773 -63.06 -15.24 80.42
N ASP A 774 -61.94 -14.54 80.66
CA ASP A 774 -61.36 -14.32 81.98
C ASP A 774 -62.21 -13.37 82.82
N LEU A 775 -62.72 -12.27 82.23
CA LEU A 775 -63.67 -11.35 82.87
C LEU A 775 -65.02 -12.02 83.16
N GLU A 776 -65.57 -12.81 82.23
CA GLU A 776 -66.79 -13.60 82.42
C GLU A 776 -66.60 -14.61 83.56
N ARG A 777 -65.47 -15.32 83.62
CA ARG A 777 -65.12 -16.20 84.76
C ARG A 777 -64.87 -15.43 86.06
N SER A 778 -64.36 -14.19 86.00
CA SER A 778 -64.19 -13.34 87.18
C SER A 778 -65.55 -12.87 87.71
N HIS A 779 -66.43 -12.37 86.85
CA HIS A 779 -67.79 -11.97 87.21
C HIS A 779 -68.65 -13.15 87.66
N GLN A 780 -68.42 -14.35 87.12
CA GLN A 780 -69.06 -15.55 87.66
C GLN A 780 -68.54 -15.86 89.07
N LYS A 781 -67.22 -15.84 89.31
CA LYS A 781 -66.66 -15.98 90.67
C LYS A 781 -67.10 -14.86 91.63
N GLU A 782 -67.33 -13.65 91.16
CA GLU A 782 -67.95 -12.58 91.96
C GLU A 782 -69.40 -12.92 92.30
N ARG A 783 -70.20 -13.43 91.35
CA ARG A 783 -71.57 -13.91 91.64
C ARG A 783 -71.56 -15.07 92.61
N ASP A 784 -70.71 -16.07 92.38
CA ASP A 784 -70.57 -17.26 93.22
C ASP A 784 -70.18 -16.85 94.64
N SER A 785 -69.16 -16.00 94.82
CA SER A 785 -68.74 -15.50 96.15
C SER A 785 -69.70 -14.48 96.79
N VAL A 786 -70.55 -13.80 96.00
CA VAL A 786 -71.69 -12.99 96.51
C VAL A 786 -72.88 -13.88 96.91
N GLN A 787 -73.00 -15.09 96.36
CA GLN A 787 -73.96 -16.11 96.81
C GLN A 787 -73.43 -16.84 98.06
N GLU A 788 -72.15 -17.18 98.09
CA GLU A 788 -71.43 -17.77 99.23
C GLU A 788 -71.50 -16.84 100.46
N LYS A 789 -71.24 -15.53 100.28
CA LYS A 789 -71.44 -14.49 101.31
C LYS A 789 -72.91 -14.19 101.67
N LYS A 790 -73.88 -14.93 101.13
CA LYS A 790 -75.30 -14.84 101.48
C LYS A 790 -75.87 -16.11 102.11
N LEU A 791 -75.06 -17.16 102.30
CA LEU A 791 -75.50 -18.46 102.80
C LEU A 791 -74.55 -19.06 103.85
N ASP A 792 -74.25 -18.33 104.92
CA ASP A 792 -74.12 -18.97 106.24
C ASP A 792 -74.25 -17.99 107.43
N PRO A 793 -75.14 -18.24 108.43
CA PRO A 793 -75.20 -17.48 109.67
C PRO A 793 -74.94 -18.34 110.93
N LYS A 794 -74.01 -17.85 111.80
CA LYS A 794 -73.64 -18.32 113.18
C LYS A 794 -72.49 -19.35 113.24
N LEU A 795 -71.58 -19.34 114.25
CA LEU A 795 -71.27 -18.41 115.37
C LEU A 795 -69.87 -18.76 115.95
N LEU A 796 -69.22 -17.82 116.67
CA LEU A 796 -68.21 -18.00 117.76
C LEU A 796 -66.99 -18.94 117.50
N ASN A 797 -65.74 -18.45 117.51
CA ASN A 797 -65.02 -18.08 118.76
C ASN A 797 -63.67 -17.35 118.52
N HIS A 798 -63.15 -16.75 119.60
CA HIS A 798 -61.84 -16.07 119.78
C HIS A 798 -60.69 -17.05 120.13
N PRO A 799 -59.38 -16.67 120.19
CA PRO A 799 -58.78 -15.31 120.26
C PRO A 799 -58.56 -14.62 118.91
#